data_AF-A0A536T8K1-F1
#
_entry.id   AF-A0A536T8K1-F1
#
_cell.length_a   1.000
_cell.length_b   1.000
_cell.length_c   1.000
_cell.angle_alpha   90.00
_cell.angle_beta   90.00
_cell.angle_gamma   90.00
#
_symmetry.space_group_name_H-M   'P 1'
#
loop_
_entity.id
_entity.type
_entity.pdbx_description
1 polymer ?
#
loop_
_entity_poly.entity_id
_entity_poly.type
_entity_poly.pdbx_seq_one_letter_code
_entity_poly.pdbx_strand_id
1 'polypeptide(L)'
;IPENDRWWGAGFTEWTNVRKGVPNFVGHEQPHEPAELGYYDLRSAEVRARQADLARQFGIHGFCYYTYWFNGKRLLERPLDEVLTSGTPDLPFCVCWANENWTRRWDGLDQDILIGQDYSTADSTAFIRQLLPVLGDPRYIRVDGRPLLLVYKLDLIPQARAMADVWRREARQHGLGELYLCAVRTTFHSDPSAFGFDAVVEFPPHGFRAYRLNAQMQITNPEFRGMVFNYRHQVIQSLAETPGDYTTFRCVMPTWDNTARRQHDCTVFIRSSPDLFEYWLHAMIEQTRRRLPMGRRLVFVNAWNEWGEGCHLEPDRRSGRGYLAAVRNALVRPTRGLPPVVPFDPGREADMLLTEYARDPALQIRQFAPAGAAPAQGSLVSVVVPAYNHAPFLREAIGSVFAQTHSAIELIVVDDGSTDGSFELLTELANGARCPVVLIRQPNGGAPAALNRGLAIAHGDYVAILNSDDAFTPTRIETLLAAMRREGATLAFSGVAFIGADGALVPRHPLADKLKAKIDAIHDYPSLLYSLVLSNVAISTGNLLFARALLTVTGGFRDLKLCHDWDFVLAASYAGPPVFVSEPLYHYRLHEANTFAAMRLHATQETETVYRRFFANIAGHPLLADEGERERFLRFAHEHGCRGYFPVPSAWRYRDYAEWVALYGTLGDERREELRRDIAGFPRRPLLSILLPTHNSAERWLRRCLDSVRGQLYPAWELCVADDASSEPTVRAVLEEYRALDARIKVAYRGQNGHISRATNSALELATGEFAVLLDHDDELAEDALYWVAREIVEFPSAMLIYSDEDKVNGSGIRFDPYFKPDWNPELLRAQNCISHLGAFRTEALRAIGGFRAGLEGAQDWDVALRLSERCEPEAIRHIPRVL
;
A
#
# COMPACT_ATOMS: atom_id res chain seq x y z
N ILE A 1 23.47 9.98 40.77
CA ILE A 1 23.74 8.96 41.82
C ILE A 1 25.24 8.74 41.86
N PRO A 2 25.84 8.42 43.03
CA PRO A 2 27.29 8.31 43.18
C PRO A 2 27.97 7.38 42.17
N GLU A 3 27.30 6.30 41.79
CA GLU A 3 27.72 5.34 40.77
C GLU A 3 27.90 6.01 39.40
N ASN A 4 26.93 6.84 39.01
CA ASN A 4 26.94 7.58 37.74
C ASN A 4 28.00 8.69 37.77
N ASP A 5 28.10 9.41 38.90
CA ASP A 5 29.06 10.51 39.08
C ASP A 5 30.52 9.98 39.04
N ARG A 6 30.76 8.75 39.52
CA ARG A 6 32.07 8.09 39.49
C ARG A 6 32.62 7.87 38.08
N TRP A 7 31.74 7.70 37.10
CA TRP A 7 32.13 7.38 35.72
C TRP A 7 32.03 8.56 34.77
N TRP A 8 31.02 9.41 34.93
CA TRP A 8 30.71 10.46 33.98
C TRP A 8 30.96 11.88 34.51
N GLY A 9 31.41 11.98 35.77
CA GLY A 9 31.63 13.24 36.48
C GLY A 9 30.38 13.71 37.22
N ALA A 10 30.59 14.54 38.24
CA ALA A 10 29.52 15.05 39.08
C ALA A 10 28.48 15.83 38.28
N GLY A 11 27.20 15.47 38.46
CA GLY A 11 26.07 16.16 37.81
C GLY A 11 25.78 15.71 36.39
N PHE A 12 26.39 14.63 35.93
CA PHE A 12 26.05 14.03 34.64
C PHE A 12 24.60 13.50 34.61
N THR A 13 23.89 13.86 33.55
CA THR A 13 22.54 13.36 33.21
C THR A 13 22.52 13.01 31.73
N GLU A 14 21.49 12.29 31.27
CA GLU A 14 21.32 12.01 29.83
C GLU A 14 21.26 13.32 29.01
N TRP A 15 20.73 14.40 29.58
CA TRP A 15 20.72 15.73 28.96
C TRP A 15 22.11 16.27 28.61
N THR A 16 23.14 15.87 29.35
CA THR A 16 24.53 16.20 29.04
C THR A 16 24.96 15.63 27.69
N ASN A 17 24.49 14.43 27.34
CA ASN A 17 24.75 13.80 26.03
C ASN A 17 23.86 14.40 24.95
N VAL A 18 22.56 14.54 25.22
CA VAL A 18 21.60 15.12 24.26
C VAL A 18 22.06 16.49 23.77
N ARG A 19 22.50 17.38 24.66
CA ARG A 19 23.00 18.71 24.28
C ARG A 19 24.29 18.71 23.46
N LYS A 20 25.07 17.63 23.51
CA LYS A 20 26.35 17.52 22.79
C LYS A 20 26.21 16.93 21.40
N GLY A 21 25.08 16.29 21.09
CA GLY A 21 24.84 15.69 19.79
C GLY A 21 24.97 16.72 18.68
N VAL A 22 25.74 16.39 17.64
CA VAL A 22 25.88 17.23 16.44
C VAL A 22 25.57 16.44 15.17
N PRO A 23 25.10 17.09 14.08
CA PRO A 23 24.82 16.43 12.81
C PRO A 23 26.05 15.76 12.20
N ASN A 24 25.91 14.50 11.75
CA ASN A 24 26.96 13.78 11.03
C ASN A 24 26.88 13.87 9.49
N PHE A 25 25.72 14.24 8.94
CA PHE A 25 25.46 14.32 7.51
C PHE A 25 24.38 15.38 7.20
N VAL A 26 24.26 15.80 5.94
CA VAL A 26 23.26 16.79 5.51
C VAL A 26 21.85 16.27 5.80
N GLY A 27 21.05 17.08 6.50
CA GLY A 27 19.69 16.71 6.92
C GLY A 27 19.62 15.80 8.16
N HIS A 28 20.76 15.49 8.80
CA HIS A 28 20.78 14.87 10.13
C HIS A 28 20.46 15.91 11.19
N GLU A 29 19.47 15.66 12.02
CA GLU A 29 19.02 16.59 13.04
C GLU A 29 19.56 16.21 14.40
N GLN A 30 20.52 17.00 14.88
CA GLN A 30 21.04 16.93 16.23
C GLN A 30 21.42 18.36 16.67
N PRO A 31 21.27 18.68 17.97
CA PRO A 31 20.68 17.85 19.01
C PRO A 31 19.14 17.78 18.91
N HIS A 32 18.55 16.69 19.39
CA HIS A 32 17.10 16.65 19.65
C HIS A 32 16.79 17.53 20.88
N GLU A 33 16.01 18.59 20.70
CA GLU A 33 15.71 19.53 21.79
C GLU A 33 14.29 19.34 22.35
N PRO A 34 14.11 19.17 23.67
CA PRO A 34 12.79 19.11 24.28
C PRO A 34 12.07 20.45 24.15
N ALA A 35 10.75 20.39 23.91
CA ALA A 35 9.90 21.58 23.84
C ALA A 35 9.38 21.97 25.23
N GLU A 36 8.13 21.65 25.54
CA GLU A 36 7.41 22.24 26.68
C GLU A 36 7.81 21.70 28.06
N LEU A 37 8.42 20.52 28.13
CA LEU A 37 8.94 19.95 29.39
C LEU A 37 10.39 20.40 29.67
N GLY A 38 11.11 20.87 28.66
CA GLY A 38 12.52 21.27 28.76
C GLY A 38 13.43 20.14 29.22
N TYR A 39 14.65 20.50 29.63
CA TYR A 39 15.64 19.58 30.17
C TYR A 39 15.36 19.31 31.66
N TYR A 40 14.37 18.46 31.93
CA TYR A 40 13.80 18.28 33.27
C TYR A 40 14.54 17.28 34.17
N ASP A 41 14.12 17.20 35.44
CA ASP A 41 14.57 16.20 36.41
C ASP A 41 13.39 15.34 36.88
N LEU A 42 13.46 14.01 36.69
CA LEU A 42 12.41 13.07 37.08
C LEU A 42 12.17 12.99 38.60
N ARG A 43 13.06 13.57 39.43
CA ARG A 43 12.83 13.74 40.88
C ARG A 43 11.78 14.81 41.18
N SER A 44 11.46 15.67 40.21
CA SER A 44 10.41 16.67 40.37
C SER A 44 9.02 16.03 40.24
N ALA A 45 8.24 16.09 41.31
CA ALA A 45 6.85 15.64 41.30
C ALA A 45 5.99 16.40 40.28
N GLU A 46 6.25 17.70 40.09
CA GLU A 46 5.57 18.53 39.09
C GLU A 46 5.82 18.02 37.67
N VAL A 47 7.07 17.67 37.35
CA VAL A 47 7.44 17.12 36.04
C VAL A 47 6.71 15.80 35.79
N ARG A 48 6.73 14.88 36.77
CA ARG A 48 6.02 13.60 36.65
C ARG A 48 4.51 13.78 36.48
N ALA A 49 3.92 14.75 37.17
CA ALA A 49 2.50 15.11 36.99
C ALA A 49 2.23 15.61 35.57
N ARG A 50 3.04 16.53 35.05
CA ARG A 50 2.92 17.04 33.67
C ARG A 50 3.10 15.96 32.61
N GLN A 51 4.03 15.02 32.80
CA GLN A 51 4.21 13.87 31.91
C GLN A 51 2.95 12.98 31.90
N ALA A 52 2.38 12.68 33.07
CA ALA A 52 1.16 11.90 33.16
C ALA A 52 -0.06 12.62 32.56
N ASP A 53 -0.16 13.93 32.73
CA ASP A 53 -1.24 14.72 32.13
C ASP A 53 -1.16 14.72 30.61
N LEU A 54 0.04 14.88 30.04
CA LEU A 54 0.26 14.74 28.59
C LEU A 54 -0.09 13.32 28.11
N ALA A 55 0.35 12.28 28.82
CA ALA A 55 0.03 10.91 28.48
C ALA A 55 -1.48 10.66 28.43
N ARG A 56 -2.22 11.09 29.46
CA ARG A 56 -3.69 10.96 29.48
C ARG A 56 -4.36 11.77 28.37
N GLN A 57 -3.91 13.00 28.13
CA GLN A 57 -4.49 13.86 27.09
C GLN A 57 -4.47 13.22 25.70
N PHE A 58 -3.45 12.42 25.42
CA PHE A 58 -3.26 11.77 24.12
C PHE A 58 -3.59 10.27 24.12
N GLY A 59 -4.23 9.77 25.17
CA GLY A 59 -4.78 8.40 25.21
C GLY A 59 -3.78 7.31 25.59
N ILE A 60 -2.60 7.66 26.10
CA ILE A 60 -1.65 6.68 26.64
C ILE A 60 -2.21 6.14 27.96
N HIS A 61 -2.43 4.83 28.00
CA HIS A 61 -3.05 4.17 29.15
C HIS A 61 -2.16 4.18 30.40
N GLY A 62 -0.85 4.00 30.24
CA GLY A 62 0.07 3.92 31.36
C GLY A 62 1.54 3.82 30.95
N PHE A 63 2.43 3.90 31.95
CA PHE A 63 3.88 3.85 31.74
C PHE A 63 4.49 2.51 32.14
N CYS A 64 5.51 2.09 31.40
CA CYS A 64 6.36 0.97 31.79
C CYS A 64 7.66 1.54 32.35
N TYR A 65 7.85 1.46 33.67
CA TYR A 65 9.06 1.95 34.32
C TYR A 65 10.17 0.90 34.25
N TYR A 66 11.37 1.32 33.88
CA TYR A 66 12.55 0.50 34.14
C TYR A 66 12.81 0.43 35.64
N THR A 67 12.99 -0.79 36.15
CA THR A 67 13.49 -1.05 37.49
C THR A 67 14.88 -1.67 37.41
N TYR A 68 15.78 -1.20 38.26
CA TYR A 68 17.16 -1.63 38.32
C TYR A 68 17.42 -2.28 39.67
N TRP A 69 17.70 -3.58 39.61
CA TRP A 69 18.06 -4.41 40.75
C TRP A 69 19.30 -5.19 40.38
N PHE A 70 20.28 -5.18 41.28
CA PHE A 70 21.56 -5.85 41.14
C PHE A 70 21.96 -6.50 42.46
N ASN A 71 21.63 -7.78 42.63
CA ASN A 71 22.07 -8.62 43.73
C ASN A 71 21.90 -7.99 45.13
N GLY A 72 20.71 -7.43 45.41
CA GLY A 72 20.42 -6.74 46.68
C GLY A 72 20.46 -5.21 46.61
N LYS A 73 20.93 -4.62 45.51
CA LYS A 73 21.06 -3.17 45.36
C LYS A 73 20.10 -2.61 44.31
N ARG A 74 19.30 -1.62 44.72
CA ARG A 74 18.43 -0.83 43.84
C ARG A 74 19.18 0.39 43.34
N LEU A 75 18.91 0.79 42.10
CA LEU A 75 19.42 2.03 41.50
C LEU A 75 18.30 2.76 40.77
N LEU A 76 18.40 4.10 40.72
CA LEU A 76 17.40 4.98 40.06
C LEU A 76 15.95 4.78 40.55
N GLU A 77 15.79 4.30 41.77
CA GLU A 77 14.52 3.88 42.37
C GLU A 77 13.62 5.03 42.80
N ARG A 78 14.23 6.18 43.11
CA ARG A 78 13.58 7.30 43.77
C ARG A 78 12.31 7.80 43.06
N PRO A 79 12.27 8.00 41.72
CA PRO A 79 11.06 8.44 41.05
C PRO A 79 9.88 7.48 41.26
N LEU A 80 10.10 6.16 41.12
CA LEU A 80 9.04 5.17 41.30
C LEU A 80 8.60 5.06 42.77
N ASP A 81 9.55 5.09 43.71
CA ASP A 81 9.25 5.07 45.16
C ASP A 81 8.41 6.28 45.58
N GLU A 82 8.69 7.47 45.03
CA GLU A 82 7.89 8.66 45.26
C GLU A 82 6.49 8.55 44.63
N VAL A 83 6.33 7.90 43.47
CA VAL A 83 5.02 7.66 42.85
C VAL A 83 4.17 6.68 43.67
N LEU A 84 4.80 5.65 44.25
CA LEU A 84 4.14 4.69 45.15
C LEU A 84 3.73 5.36 46.45
N THR A 85 4.67 6.08 47.08
CA THR A 85 4.43 6.71 48.39
C THR A 85 3.43 7.85 48.34
N SER A 86 3.49 8.68 47.29
CA SER A 86 2.58 9.83 47.15
C SER A 86 1.21 9.47 46.56
N GLY A 87 1.09 8.31 45.90
CA GLY A 87 -0.10 7.97 45.11
C GLY A 87 -0.29 8.85 43.86
N THR A 88 0.71 9.65 43.47
CA THR A 88 0.64 10.58 42.34
C THR A 88 1.85 10.45 41.40
N PRO A 89 1.69 10.62 40.08
CA PRO A 89 0.44 10.88 39.38
C PRO A 89 -0.48 9.65 39.34
N ASP A 90 -1.78 9.88 39.22
CA ASP A 90 -2.78 8.83 39.07
C ASP A 90 -2.83 8.33 37.62
N LEU A 91 -1.81 7.59 37.21
CA LEU A 91 -1.69 6.98 35.89
C LEU A 91 -1.32 5.50 36.07
N PRO A 92 -1.99 4.57 35.38
CA PRO A 92 -1.60 3.17 35.38
C PRO A 92 -0.13 2.95 35.03
N PHE A 93 0.49 1.93 35.60
CA PHE A 93 1.88 1.61 35.28
C PHE A 93 2.22 0.13 35.46
N CYS A 94 3.28 -0.32 34.81
CA CYS A 94 3.94 -1.59 35.09
C CYS A 94 5.47 -1.39 35.14
N VAL A 95 6.22 -2.46 35.39
CA VAL A 95 7.68 -2.42 35.40
C VAL A 95 8.32 -3.40 34.42
N CYS A 96 9.47 -2.99 33.89
CA CYS A 96 10.41 -3.82 33.16
C CYS A 96 11.73 -3.88 33.92
N TRP A 97 12.17 -5.09 34.26
CA TRP A 97 13.48 -5.28 34.89
C TRP A 97 14.59 -5.21 33.84
N ALA A 98 15.42 -4.18 33.93
CA ALA A 98 16.65 -4.06 33.15
C ALA A 98 17.74 -4.92 33.81
N ASN A 99 17.77 -6.20 33.44
CA ASN A 99 18.56 -7.23 34.13
C ASN A 99 19.98 -7.43 33.56
N GLU A 100 20.45 -6.56 32.67
CA GLU A 100 21.81 -6.64 32.13
C GLU A 100 22.84 -5.97 33.05
N ASN A 101 24.10 -6.40 32.99
CA ASN A 101 25.20 -5.80 33.74
C ASN A 101 25.29 -4.29 33.47
N TRP A 102 25.51 -3.48 34.51
CA TRP A 102 25.81 -2.07 34.30
C TRP A 102 27.28 -1.94 33.89
N THR A 103 27.53 -1.66 32.61
CA THR A 103 28.87 -1.61 32.02
C THR A 103 29.24 -0.19 31.56
N ARG A 104 30.54 0.08 31.41
CA ARG A 104 31.07 1.41 31.04
C ARG A 104 30.77 1.79 29.58
N ARG A 105 30.62 0.80 28.70
CA ARG A 105 30.21 0.98 27.30
C ARG A 105 28.77 0.51 27.14
N TRP A 106 27.95 1.29 26.46
CA TRP A 106 26.54 0.99 26.18
C TRP A 106 26.34 -0.17 25.17
N ASP A 107 27.32 -1.07 25.02
CA ASP A 107 27.33 -2.17 24.05
C ASP A 107 27.18 -3.57 24.67
N GLY A 108 27.07 -3.67 26.01
CA GLY A 108 26.81 -4.95 26.69
C GLY A 108 27.96 -5.95 26.62
N LEU A 109 29.18 -5.52 26.28
CA LEU A 109 30.37 -6.39 26.26
C LEU A 109 31.14 -6.29 27.60
N ASP A 110 31.37 -7.45 28.22
CA ASP A 110 31.78 -7.70 29.62
C ASP A 110 33.18 -7.21 30.08
N GLN A 111 33.78 -6.19 29.46
CA GLN A 111 35.17 -5.79 29.81
C GLN A 111 35.30 -4.70 30.89
N ASP A 112 34.22 -4.01 31.28
CA ASP A 112 34.24 -2.98 32.36
C ASP A 112 32.90 -2.91 33.12
N ILE A 113 32.65 -3.82 34.08
CA ILE A 113 31.38 -3.92 34.86
C ILE A 113 31.43 -3.04 36.13
N LEU A 114 30.47 -2.11 36.33
CA LEU A 114 30.29 -1.35 37.58
C LEU A 114 29.61 -2.16 38.66
N ILE A 115 28.56 -2.88 38.25
CA ILE A 115 27.72 -3.72 39.10
C ILE A 115 27.25 -4.89 38.23
N GLY A 116 27.56 -6.09 38.68
CA GLY A 116 27.20 -7.33 37.99
C GLY A 116 25.85 -7.85 38.46
N GLN A 117 25.19 -8.61 37.59
CA GLN A 117 23.99 -9.37 37.91
C GLN A 117 24.33 -10.86 38.07
N ASP A 118 23.89 -11.47 39.17
CA ASP A 118 23.83 -12.92 39.33
C ASP A 118 22.38 -13.39 39.29
N TYR A 119 22.13 -14.64 38.92
CA TYR A 119 20.77 -15.19 38.80
C TYR A 119 20.54 -16.33 39.79
N SER A 120 21.10 -16.20 40.99
CA SER A 120 20.89 -17.20 42.04
C SER A 120 19.42 -17.24 42.49
N THR A 121 18.94 -18.39 42.96
CA THR A 121 17.57 -18.52 43.49
C THR A 121 17.31 -17.58 44.66
N ALA A 122 18.34 -17.33 45.48
CA ALA A 122 18.27 -16.41 46.62
C ALA A 122 18.08 -14.95 46.16
N ASP A 123 18.86 -14.51 45.16
CA ASP A 123 18.69 -13.17 44.58
C ASP A 123 17.33 -13.02 43.90
N SER A 124 16.93 -13.99 43.07
CA SER A 124 15.62 -14.02 42.42
C SER A 124 14.46 -13.88 43.43
N THR A 125 14.57 -14.53 44.60
CA THR A 125 13.60 -14.43 45.69
C THR A 125 13.62 -13.03 46.32
N ALA A 126 14.81 -12.46 46.54
CA ALA A 126 14.96 -11.12 47.11
C ALA A 126 14.41 -10.04 46.16
N PHE A 127 14.70 -10.15 44.86
CA PHE A 127 14.18 -9.29 43.81
C PHE A 127 12.65 -9.26 43.81
N ILE A 128 12.00 -10.43 43.69
CA ILE A 128 10.54 -10.44 43.60
C ILE A 128 9.89 -9.91 44.88
N ARG A 129 10.44 -10.25 46.07
CA ARG A 129 9.93 -9.77 47.35
C ARG A 129 9.99 -8.26 47.47
N GLN A 130 11.09 -7.65 47.00
CA GLN A 130 11.23 -6.21 46.95
C GLN A 130 10.18 -5.56 46.03
N LEU A 131 9.80 -6.24 44.95
CA LEU A 131 8.85 -5.74 43.98
C LEU A 131 7.37 -5.95 44.39
N LEU A 132 7.06 -6.83 45.36
CA LEU A 132 5.69 -7.13 45.78
C LEU A 132 4.85 -5.88 46.13
N PRO A 133 5.35 -4.86 46.87
CA PRO A 133 4.57 -3.64 47.12
C PRO A 133 4.23 -2.88 45.84
N VAL A 134 5.12 -2.89 44.84
CA VAL A 134 4.90 -2.26 43.54
C VAL A 134 3.82 -3.00 42.75
N LEU A 135 3.92 -4.34 42.70
CA LEU A 135 2.95 -5.22 42.03
C LEU A 135 1.56 -5.21 42.68
N GLY A 136 1.49 -4.82 43.95
CA GLY A 136 0.27 -4.68 44.74
C GLY A 136 -0.43 -3.32 44.62
N ASP A 137 0.19 -2.31 44.00
CA ASP A 137 -0.43 -1.00 43.82
C ASP A 137 -1.73 -1.11 43.01
N PRO A 138 -2.84 -0.44 43.41
CA PRO A 138 -4.11 -0.51 42.70
C PRO A 138 -4.05 0.03 41.26
N ARG A 139 -3.08 0.88 40.93
CA ARG A 139 -2.86 1.42 39.58
C ARG A 139 -2.02 0.49 38.71
N TYR A 140 -1.51 -0.62 39.26
CA TYR A 140 -0.62 -1.52 38.52
C TYR A 140 -1.35 -2.22 37.37
N ILE A 141 -0.77 -2.19 36.17
CA ILE A 141 -1.35 -2.79 34.96
C ILE A 141 -1.39 -4.31 35.10
N ARG A 142 -2.54 -4.89 34.79
CA ARG A 142 -2.82 -6.32 34.89
C ARG A 142 -3.31 -6.88 33.55
N VAL A 143 -2.86 -8.09 33.23
CA VAL A 143 -3.31 -8.85 32.04
C VAL A 143 -4.06 -10.08 32.53
N ASP A 144 -5.33 -10.22 32.13
CA ASP A 144 -6.26 -11.21 32.71
C ASP A 144 -6.30 -11.17 34.26
N GLY A 145 -6.22 -9.97 34.86
CA GLY A 145 -6.19 -9.77 36.32
C GLY A 145 -4.84 -10.04 37.00
N ARG A 146 -3.84 -10.55 36.29
CA ARG A 146 -2.50 -10.88 36.80
C ARG A 146 -1.54 -9.69 36.65
N PRO A 147 -0.73 -9.32 37.67
CA PRO A 147 0.27 -8.25 37.54
C PRO A 147 1.24 -8.54 36.40
N LEU A 148 1.41 -7.55 35.52
CA LEU A 148 2.31 -7.64 34.37
C LEU A 148 3.76 -7.31 34.78
N LEU A 149 4.70 -8.23 34.56
CA LEU A 149 6.14 -8.02 34.79
C LEU A 149 6.94 -8.33 33.53
N LEU A 150 7.72 -7.37 33.06
CA LEU A 150 8.60 -7.51 31.90
C LEU A 150 10.04 -7.79 32.33
N VAL A 151 10.76 -8.61 31.55
CA VAL A 151 12.19 -8.90 31.72
C VAL A 151 12.92 -8.57 30.41
N TYR A 152 13.93 -7.71 30.49
CA TYR A 152 14.59 -7.13 29.31
C TYR A 152 15.46 -8.12 28.52
N LYS A 153 16.23 -8.95 29.22
CA LYS A 153 17.21 -9.90 28.67
C LYS A 153 17.01 -11.30 29.25
N LEU A 154 15.97 -11.98 28.80
CA LEU A 154 15.61 -13.32 29.30
C LEU A 154 16.72 -14.37 29.05
N ASP A 155 17.45 -14.21 27.94
CA ASP A 155 18.55 -15.05 27.48
C ASP A 155 19.76 -15.06 28.43
N LEU A 156 19.91 -14.03 29.27
CA LEU A 156 20.97 -13.99 30.29
C LEU A 156 20.65 -14.85 31.52
N ILE A 157 19.42 -15.35 31.67
CA ILE A 157 18.94 -16.04 32.86
C ILE A 157 19.06 -17.56 32.68
N PRO A 158 20.05 -18.24 33.29
CA PRO A 158 20.34 -19.64 32.98
C PRO A 158 19.20 -20.61 33.33
N GLN A 159 18.45 -20.31 34.40
CA GLN A 159 17.34 -21.14 34.89
C GLN A 159 16.03 -20.34 34.94
N ALA A 160 15.69 -19.67 33.83
CA ALA A 160 14.53 -18.79 33.73
C ALA A 160 13.20 -19.41 34.19
N ARG A 161 12.95 -20.69 33.89
CA ARG A 161 11.73 -21.38 34.34
C ARG A 161 11.66 -21.51 35.87
N ALA A 162 12.73 -21.97 36.50
CA ALA A 162 12.78 -22.11 37.95
C ALA A 162 12.63 -20.74 38.65
N MET A 163 13.20 -19.69 38.04
CA MET A 163 13.04 -18.30 38.49
C MET A 163 11.57 -17.86 38.40
N ALA A 164 10.90 -18.08 37.27
CA ALA A 164 9.49 -17.77 37.08
C ALA A 164 8.58 -18.49 38.10
N ASP A 165 8.88 -19.75 38.40
CA ASP A 165 8.15 -20.55 39.40
C ASP A 165 8.32 -19.99 40.82
N VAL A 166 9.52 -19.53 41.17
CA VAL A 166 9.80 -18.84 42.45
C VAL A 166 8.96 -17.57 42.53
N TRP A 167 8.97 -16.74 41.49
CA TRP A 167 8.24 -15.47 41.48
C TRP A 167 6.74 -15.65 41.63
N ARG A 168 6.14 -16.59 40.88
CA ARG A 168 4.70 -16.89 41.02
C ARG A 168 4.36 -17.45 42.40
N ARG A 169 5.23 -18.29 42.98
CA ARG A 169 5.03 -18.81 44.36
C ARG A 169 5.04 -17.69 45.39
N GLU A 170 6.01 -16.81 45.34
CA GLU A 170 6.12 -15.66 46.26
C GLU A 170 4.92 -14.71 46.10
N ALA A 171 4.49 -14.42 44.87
CA ALA A 171 3.31 -13.60 44.60
C ALA A 171 2.02 -14.20 45.18
N ARG A 172 1.80 -15.52 45.01
CA ARG A 172 0.66 -16.22 45.61
C ARG A 172 0.69 -16.17 47.14
N GLN A 173 1.86 -16.42 47.75
CA GLN A 173 2.03 -16.41 49.21
C GLN A 173 1.74 -15.05 49.84
N HIS A 174 1.97 -13.97 49.10
CA HIS A 174 1.71 -12.60 49.55
C HIS A 174 0.37 -12.04 49.03
N GLY A 175 -0.53 -12.89 48.54
CA GLY A 175 -1.90 -12.52 48.18
C GLY A 175 -2.08 -11.78 46.84
N LEU A 176 -1.04 -11.70 45.99
CA LEU A 176 -1.12 -11.05 44.67
C LEU A 176 -1.69 -11.99 43.58
N GLY A 177 -1.78 -13.29 43.86
CA GLY A 177 -2.22 -14.30 42.91
C GLY A 177 -1.11 -14.68 41.91
N GLU A 178 -1.49 -14.87 40.65
CA GLU A 178 -0.57 -15.22 39.56
C GLU A 178 0.09 -13.99 38.93
N LEU A 179 1.33 -14.13 38.46
CA LEU A 179 2.02 -13.12 37.65
C LEU A 179 1.86 -13.41 36.16
N TYR A 180 1.78 -12.34 35.36
CA TYR A 180 1.86 -12.39 33.90
C TYR A 180 3.26 -11.95 33.48
N LEU A 181 4.08 -12.91 33.05
CA LEU A 181 5.50 -12.68 32.77
C LEU A 181 5.74 -12.48 31.27
N CYS A 182 6.40 -11.39 30.92
CA CYS A 182 6.71 -11.02 29.54
C CYS A 182 8.21 -10.91 29.30
N ALA A 183 8.68 -11.53 28.21
CA ALA A 183 10.05 -11.40 27.74
C ALA A 183 10.13 -10.28 26.71
N VAL A 184 11.07 -9.35 26.85
CA VAL A 184 11.33 -8.34 25.82
C VAL A 184 12.19 -8.95 24.71
N ARG A 185 11.77 -8.78 23.46
CA ARG A 185 12.43 -9.35 22.27
C ARG A 185 13.61 -8.48 21.84
N THR A 186 14.72 -8.58 22.55
CA THR A 186 15.97 -7.90 22.17
C THR A 186 16.86 -8.79 21.31
N THR A 187 17.26 -9.95 21.84
CA THR A 187 18.11 -10.98 21.19
C THR A 187 17.45 -12.37 21.17
N PHE A 188 16.35 -12.52 21.89
CA PHE A 188 15.61 -13.76 22.08
C PHE A 188 14.56 -13.97 20.97
N HIS A 189 14.52 -15.16 20.36
CA HIS A 189 13.60 -15.49 19.25
C HIS A 189 12.78 -16.78 19.44
N SER A 190 12.82 -17.38 20.64
CA SER A 190 12.15 -18.66 20.93
C SER A 190 10.75 -18.47 21.53
N ASP A 191 9.98 -19.55 21.65
CA ASP A 191 8.71 -19.54 22.40
C ASP A 191 8.98 -19.22 23.89
N PRO A 192 8.37 -18.16 24.47
CA PRO A 192 8.54 -17.79 25.88
C PRO A 192 8.05 -18.88 26.83
N SER A 193 7.11 -19.73 26.40
CA SER A 193 6.54 -20.79 27.23
C SER A 193 7.59 -21.78 27.71
N ALA A 194 8.64 -22.03 26.91
CA ALA A 194 9.77 -22.88 27.23
C ALA A 194 10.56 -22.40 28.46
N PHE A 195 10.50 -21.11 28.75
CA PHE A 195 11.19 -20.45 29.88
C PHE A 195 10.25 -20.13 31.04
N GLY A 196 8.98 -20.57 30.98
CA GLY A 196 7.98 -20.29 32.00
C GLY A 196 7.27 -18.94 31.86
N PHE A 197 7.50 -18.21 30.76
CA PHE A 197 6.92 -16.89 30.48
C PHE A 197 5.62 -17.00 29.68
N ASP A 198 4.73 -16.02 29.83
CA ASP A 198 3.39 -16.02 29.23
C ASP A 198 3.36 -15.40 27.83
N ALA A 199 4.22 -14.40 27.56
CA ALA A 199 4.22 -13.66 26.30
C ALA A 199 5.59 -13.03 25.98
N VAL A 200 5.69 -12.51 24.75
CA VAL A 200 6.81 -11.69 24.29
C VAL A 200 6.32 -10.26 23.98
N VAL A 201 7.14 -9.26 24.27
CA VAL A 201 6.95 -7.86 23.86
C VAL A 201 8.00 -7.54 22.79
N GLU A 202 7.58 -7.04 21.63
CA GLU A 202 8.50 -6.56 20.59
C GLU A 202 9.29 -5.33 21.07
N PHE A 203 10.48 -5.08 20.51
CA PHE A 203 11.32 -3.96 20.96
C PHE A 203 12.08 -3.31 19.79
N PRO A 204 11.39 -2.66 18.83
CA PRO A 204 12.05 -2.01 17.70
C PRO A 204 13.05 -0.94 18.19
N PRO A 205 14.18 -0.75 17.48
CA PRO A 205 14.53 -1.34 16.18
C PRO A 205 15.08 -2.79 16.26
N HIS A 206 15.23 -3.37 17.45
CA HIS A 206 15.73 -4.73 17.59
C HIS A 206 14.77 -5.74 16.96
N GLY A 207 15.34 -6.78 16.33
CA GLY A 207 14.58 -7.84 15.65
C GLY A 207 14.18 -7.53 14.20
N PHE A 208 14.45 -6.32 13.68
CA PHE A 208 14.06 -5.91 12.33
C PHE A 208 15.27 -5.54 11.45
N ARG A 209 15.15 -5.67 10.13
CA ARG A 209 16.23 -5.50 9.15
C ARG A 209 15.96 -4.31 8.22
N ALA A 210 16.03 -3.08 8.72
CA ALA A 210 15.80 -1.91 7.87
C ALA A 210 16.88 -1.73 6.78
N TYR A 211 16.48 -1.15 5.64
CA TYR A 211 17.39 -0.86 4.53
C TYR A 211 18.38 0.26 4.89
N ARG A 212 19.66 0.02 4.60
CA ARG A 212 20.76 0.94 4.91
C ARG A 212 20.88 2.03 3.85
N LEU A 213 20.97 3.28 4.30
CA LEU A 213 21.01 4.50 3.49
C LEU A 213 22.38 5.19 3.48
N ASN A 214 23.40 4.66 4.17
CA ASN A 214 24.73 5.29 4.28
C ASN A 214 25.28 5.82 2.95
N ALA A 215 25.20 5.04 1.86
CA ALA A 215 25.73 5.43 0.55
C ALA A 215 25.00 6.62 -0.10
N GLN A 216 23.79 6.93 0.34
CA GLN A 216 22.98 8.05 -0.15
C GLN A 216 23.19 9.33 0.67
N MET A 217 23.89 9.24 1.81
CA MET A 217 24.05 10.37 2.73
C MET A 217 25.28 11.19 2.36
N GLN A 218 25.10 12.51 2.27
CA GLN A 218 26.22 13.43 2.19
C GLN A 218 26.82 13.63 3.58
N ILE A 219 27.89 12.88 3.87
CA ILE A 219 28.57 12.91 5.16
C ILE A 219 29.28 14.26 5.36
N THR A 220 29.00 14.92 6.48
CA THR A 220 29.61 16.20 6.88
C THR A 220 30.62 16.02 8.01
N ASN A 221 30.46 14.98 8.84
CA ASN A 221 31.44 14.59 9.84
C ASN A 221 32.39 13.51 9.27
N PRO A 222 33.67 13.82 8.99
CA PRO A 222 34.61 12.86 8.40
C PRO A 222 34.91 11.66 9.31
N GLU A 223 34.63 11.75 10.61
CA GLU A 223 34.82 10.66 11.56
C GLU A 223 33.60 9.72 11.65
N PHE A 224 32.52 10.00 10.91
CA PHE A 224 31.30 9.21 10.96
C PHE A 224 31.48 7.79 10.38
N ARG A 225 31.22 6.79 11.22
CA ARG A 225 31.25 5.34 10.94
C ARG A 225 29.92 4.66 11.25
N GLY A 226 28.94 5.43 11.70
CA GLY A 226 27.62 4.96 12.08
C GLY A 226 26.79 4.43 10.91
N MET A 227 25.58 3.98 11.21
CA MET A 227 24.64 3.38 10.28
C MET A 227 23.39 4.24 10.15
N VAL A 228 23.00 4.52 8.91
CA VAL A 228 21.77 5.26 8.61
C VAL A 228 20.80 4.29 7.97
N PHE A 229 19.58 4.19 8.50
CA PHE A 229 18.53 3.28 8.07
C PHE A 229 17.27 4.03 7.64
N ASN A 230 16.49 3.40 6.76
CA ASN A 230 15.21 3.93 6.31
C ASN A 230 14.08 3.54 7.27
N TYR A 231 13.50 4.51 7.98
CA TYR A 231 12.37 4.30 8.88
C TYR A 231 11.14 3.70 8.19
N ARG A 232 10.86 4.05 6.92
CA ARG A 232 9.72 3.47 6.19
C ARG A 232 9.87 1.97 5.96
N HIS A 233 11.09 1.48 5.74
CA HIS A 233 11.32 0.04 5.59
C HIS A 233 11.15 -0.71 6.91
N GLN A 234 11.51 -0.09 8.04
CA GLN A 234 11.21 -0.62 9.37
C GLN A 234 9.71 -0.81 9.58
N VAL A 235 8.91 0.20 9.22
CA VAL A 235 7.43 0.13 9.29
C VAL A 235 6.90 -1.01 8.41
N ILE A 236 7.33 -1.08 7.14
CA ILE A 236 6.87 -2.11 6.20
C ILE A 236 7.19 -3.52 6.72
N GLN A 237 8.39 -3.75 7.24
CA GLN A 237 8.78 -5.05 7.79
C GLN A 237 7.98 -5.42 9.03
N SER A 238 7.79 -4.46 9.94
CA SER A 238 6.97 -4.69 11.14
C SER A 238 5.52 -5.04 10.78
N LEU A 239 4.96 -4.40 9.74
CA LEU A 239 3.61 -4.70 9.25
C LEU A 239 3.50 -6.09 8.60
N ALA A 240 4.55 -6.52 7.89
CA ALA A 240 4.61 -7.81 7.24
C ALA A 240 4.89 -8.98 8.21
N GLU A 241 5.51 -8.70 9.36
CA GLU A 241 5.82 -9.72 10.35
C GLU A 241 4.54 -10.29 10.97
N THR A 242 4.37 -11.60 10.80
CA THR A 242 3.30 -12.38 11.42
C THR A 242 3.85 -12.98 12.71
N PRO A 243 3.37 -12.57 13.90
CA PRO A 243 3.88 -13.13 15.15
C PRO A 243 3.58 -14.63 15.23
N GLY A 244 4.45 -15.41 15.89
CA GLY A 244 4.28 -16.86 16.05
C GLY A 244 3.05 -17.28 16.87
N ASP A 245 2.98 -18.58 17.17
CA ASP A 245 1.84 -19.24 17.83
C ASP A 245 1.65 -18.90 19.32
N TYR A 246 2.55 -18.09 19.89
CA TYR A 246 2.48 -17.60 21.27
C TYR A 246 2.02 -16.13 21.34
N THR A 247 1.60 -15.69 22.53
CA THR A 247 1.15 -14.30 22.72
C THR A 247 2.31 -13.34 22.49
N THR A 248 2.13 -12.42 21.54
CA THR A 248 3.08 -11.35 21.25
C THR A 248 2.35 -10.01 21.41
N PHE A 249 2.84 -9.16 22.30
CA PHE A 249 2.45 -7.76 22.35
C PHE A 249 3.28 -6.98 21.35
N ARG A 250 2.59 -6.35 20.39
CA ARG A 250 3.23 -5.54 19.34
C ARG A 250 3.86 -4.29 19.94
N CYS A 251 4.93 -3.79 19.34
CA CYS A 251 5.60 -2.57 19.76
C CYS A 251 6.02 -1.72 18.56
N VAL A 252 5.84 -0.40 18.68
CA VAL A 252 6.24 0.59 17.66
C VAL A 252 7.21 1.60 18.23
N MET A 253 7.93 2.34 17.38
CA MET A 253 8.79 3.44 17.80
C MET A 253 8.58 4.71 16.97
N PRO A 254 8.60 5.93 17.56
CA PRO A 254 8.40 7.17 16.81
C PRO A 254 9.59 7.50 15.92
N THR A 255 10.81 7.25 16.37
CA THR A 255 12.07 7.54 15.67
C THR A 255 13.20 6.79 16.38
N TRP A 256 14.42 6.80 15.83
CA TRP A 256 15.59 6.25 16.49
C TRP A 256 16.86 6.95 16.02
N ASP A 257 17.61 7.53 16.95
CA ASP A 257 18.88 8.22 16.71
C ASP A 257 19.72 8.29 17.99
N ASN A 258 20.69 7.38 18.14
CA ASN A 258 21.58 7.36 19.31
C ASN A 258 22.88 8.16 19.12
N THR A 259 22.88 9.19 18.27
CA THR A 259 24.01 10.11 18.08
C THR A 259 24.43 10.80 19.37
N ALA A 260 23.48 11.16 20.24
CA ALA A 260 23.77 11.77 21.55
C ALA A 260 24.72 10.90 22.41
N ARG A 261 24.60 9.57 22.32
CA ARG A 261 25.45 8.62 23.05
C ARG A 261 26.67 8.15 22.25
N ARG A 262 26.54 8.07 20.92
CA ARG A 262 27.53 7.46 20.02
C ARG A 262 27.81 8.36 18.81
N GLN A 263 28.30 9.58 19.03
CA GLN A 263 28.47 10.60 17.98
C GLN A 263 28.99 10.05 16.64
N HIS A 264 30.07 9.26 16.64
CA HIS A 264 30.70 8.78 15.41
C HIS A 264 30.17 7.41 14.94
N ASP A 265 29.65 6.58 15.84
CA ASP A 265 29.28 5.18 15.60
C ASP A 265 27.78 4.92 15.85
N CYS A 266 26.93 5.94 15.66
CA CYS A 266 25.51 5.86 15.94
C CYS A 266 24.74 5.04 14.92
N THR A 267 23.54 4.63 15.31
CA THR A 267 22.50 4.09 14.44
C THR A 267 21.38 5.12 14.38
N VAL A 268 21.03 5.56 13.17
CA VAL A 268 20.02 6.59 12.91
C VAL A 268 18.98 6.07 11.94
N PHE A 269 17.70 6.21 12.25
CA PHE A 269 16.58 5.93 11.35
C PHE A 269 16.02 7.25 10.85
N ILE A 270 16.23 7.54 9.56
CA ILE A 270 15.74 8.77 8.93
C ILE A 270 14.44 8.55 8.16
N ARG A 271 13.80 9.66 7.79
CA ARG A 271 12.48 9.69 7.11
C ARG A 271 11.33 9.20 8.01
N SER A 272 11.47 9.34 9.32
CA SER A 272 10.32 9.26 10.22
C SER A 272 9.45 10.51 10.09
N SER A 273 8.15 10.35 10.36
CA SER A 273 7.18 11.44 10.48
C SER A 273 6.03 11.01 11.40
N PRO A 274 5.33 11.95 12.04
CA PRO A 274 4.12 11.65 12.81
C PRO A 274 3.08 10.84 12.03
N ASP A 275 2.85 11.15 10.74
CA ASP A 275 1.86 10.46 9.91
C ASP A 275 2.21 8.99 9.67
N LEU A 276 3.49 8.72 9.39
CA LEU A 276 3.97 7.35 9.17
C LEU A 276 3.98 6.54 10.47
N PHE A 277 4.32 7.18 11.60
CA PHE A 277 4.19 6.57 12.93
C PHE A 277 2.72 6.30 13.29
N GLU A 278 1.80 7.23 13.02
CA GLU A 278 0.36 7.05 13.20
C GLU A 278 -0.14 5.83 12.42
N TYR A 279 0.27 5.71 11.15
CA TYR A 279 -0.07 4.57 10.31
C TYR A 279 0.42 3.24 10.89
N TRP A 280 1.70 3.20 11.32
CA TRP A 280 2.28 2.00 11.93
C TRP A 280 1.57 1.61 13.22
N LEU A 281 1.38 2.56 14.13
CA LEU A 281 0.71 2.35 15.42
C LEU A 281 -0.74 1.90 15.24
N HIS A 282 -1.50 2.56 14.37
CA HIS A 282 -2.88 2.18 14.07
C HIS A 282 -2.95 0.73 13.55
N ALA A 283 -2.08 0.36 12.61
CA ALA A 283 -2.06 -1.01 12.10
C ALA A 283 -1.70 -2.05 13.18
N MET A 284 -0.78 -1.73 14.10
CA MET A 284 -0.46 -2.61 15.23
C MET A 284 -1.62 -2.73 16.23
N ILE A 285 -2.35 -1.64 16.49
CA ILE A 285 -3.58 -1.66 17.30
C ILE A 285 -4.62 -2.60 16.66
N GLU A 286 -4.80 -2.50 15.34
CA GLU A 286 -5.77 -3.33 14.62
C GLU A 286 -5.40 -4.81 14.59
N GLN A 287 -4.12 -5.12 14.35
CA GLN A 287 -3.64 -6.50 14.42
C GLN A 287 -3.83 -7.07 15.84
N THR A 288 -3.54 -6.29 16.87
CA THR A 288 -3.75 -6.67 18.27
C THR A 288 -5.23 -6.90 18.58
N ARG A 289 -6.13 -6.03 18.12
CA ARG A 289 -7.59 -6.18 18.30
C ARG A 289 -8.13 -7.46 17.66
N ARG A 290 -7.61 -7.83 16.49
CA ARG A 290 -8.00 -9.03 15.73
C ARG A 290 -7.44 -10.33 16.33
N ARG A 291 -6.18 -10.31 16.78
CA ARG A 291 -5.51 -11.51 17.32
C ARG A 291 -5.80 -11.79 18.78
N LEU A 292 -5.88 -10.75 19.62
CA LEU A 292 -5.88 -10.92 21.07
C LEU A 292 -7.26 -10.64 21.68
N PRO A 293 -7.68 -11.42 22.69
CA PRO A 293 -8.92 -11.18 23.43
C PRO A 293 -8.81 -9.89 24.23
N MET A 294 -9.95 -9.27 24.56
CA MET A 294 -10.03 -7.95 25.20
C MET A 294 -9.09 -7.75 26.40
N GLY A 295 -8.96 -8.74 27.29
CA GLY A 295 -8.08 -8.69 28.47
C GLY A 295 -6.57 -8.72 28.19
N ARG A 296 -6.16 -8.89 26.93
CA ARG A 296 -4.77 -8.99 26.46
C ARG A 296 -4.43 -8.01 25.34
N ARG A 297 -5.26 -6.97 25.10
CA ARG A 297 -5.03 -6.02 24.01
C ARG A 297 -4.08 -4.90 24.44
N LEU A 298 -2.78 -5.22 24.52
CA LEU A 298 -1.72 -4.25 24.78
C LEU A 298 -0.87 -4.04 23.52
N VAL A 299 -0.53 -2.78 23.26
CA VAL A 299 0.50 -2.36 22.29
C VAL A 299 1.47 -1.45 23.03
N PHE A 300 2.76 -1.72 22.89
CA PHE A 300 3.81 -0.92 23.50
C PHE A 300 4.32 0.15 22.53
N VAL A 301 4.83 1.24 23.08
CA VAL A 301 5.59 2.24 22.30
C VAL A 301 6.96 2.37 22.94
N ASN A 302 8.00 2.08 22.17
CA ASN A 302 9.37 2.38 22.50
C ASN A 302 9.71 3.75 21.87
N ALA A 303 9.78 4.87 22.58
CA ALA A 303 9.60 5.05 24.02
C ALA A 303 8.84 6.35 24.34
N TRP A 304 8.50 6.54 25.62
CA TRP A 304 8.02 7.83 26.13
C TRP A 304 9.11 8.90 26.04
N ASN A 305 10.29 8.65 26.64
CA ASN A 305 11.33 9.67 26.85
C ASN A 305 12.77 9.13 26.73
N GLU A 306 13.07 8.28 25.75
CA GLU A 306 14.44 7.79 25.49
C GLU A 306 15.24 8.81 24.64
N TRP A 307 15.50 9.97 25.25
CA TRP A 307 16.15 11.11 24.59
C TRP A 307 17.59 10.82 24.14
N GLY A 308 18.32 9.96 24.85
CA GLY A 308 19.68 9.55 24.49
C GLY A 308 19.76 8.73 23.20
N GLU A 309 18.63 8.15 22.78
CA GLU A 309 18.46 7.43 21.53
C GLU A 309 17.52 8.13 20.57
N GLY A 310 17.23 9.42 20.80
CA GLY A 310 16.36 10.22 19.94
C GLY A 310 14.99 9.58 19.73
N CYS A 311 14.54 8.72 20.65
CA CYS A 311 13.38 7.85 20.55
C CYS A 311 12.36 8.25 21.63
N HIS A 312 11.61 9.32 21.36
CA HIS A 312 10.70 9.90 22.35
C HIS A 312 9.36 10.27 21.73
N LEU A 313 8.28 9.98 22.46
CA LEU A 313 6.96 10.55 22.23
C LEU A 313 6.85 11.96 22.81
N GLU A 314 7.66 12.27 23.83
CA GLU A 314 7.63 13.59 24.45
C GLU A 314 7.85 14.71 23.43
N PRO A 315 7.18 15.87 23.62
CA PRO A 315 7.24 16.96 22.66
C PRO A 315 8.65 17.51 22.48
N ASP A 316 9.08 17.60 21.23
CA ASP A 316 10.34 18.20 20.81
C ASP A 316 10.11 19.49 20.02
N ARG A 317 11.17 20.25 19.76
CA ARG A 317 11.08 21.53 19.03
C ARG A 317 10.65 21.41 17.57
N ARG A 318 10.91 20.30 16.91
CA ARG A 318 10.61 20.08 15.48
C ARG A 318 9.18 19.62 15.26
N SER A 319 8.83 18.52 15.91
CA SER A 319 7.57 17.81 15.77
C SER A 319 6.50 18.36 16.71
N GLY A 320 6.89 19.16 17.71
CA GLY A 320 5.98 19.63 18.75
C GLY A 320 5.29 18.45 19.41
N ARG A 321 3.96 18.50 19.48
CA ARG A 321 3.13 17.37 19.96
C ARG A 321 2.73 16.38 18.85
N GLY A 322 3.38 16.40 17.69
CA GLY A 322 3.00 15.62 16.51
C GLY A 322 2.90 14.11 16.77
N TYR A 323 3.91 13.50 17.40
CA TYR A 323 3.87 12.06 17.73
C TYR A 323 2.81 11.72 18.79
N LEU A 324 2.55 12.61 19.75
CA LEU A 324 1.44 12.44 20.69
C LEU A 324 0.08 12.54 19.99
N ALA A 325 -0.09 13.50 19.08
CA ALA A 325 -1.28 13.62 18.25
C ALA A 325 -1.50 12.35 17.41
N ALA A 326 -0.42 11.78 16.85
CA ALA A 326 -0.45 10.51 16.14
C ALA A 326 -0.91 9.34 17.05
N VAL A 327 -0.49 9.27 18.31
CA VAL A 327 -1.02 8.28 19.27
C VAL A 327 -2.52 8.43 19.45
N ARG A 328 -2.99 9.63 19.76
CA ARG A 328 -4.42 9.91 19.94
C ARG A 328 -5.20 9.57 18.68
N ASN A 329 -4.70 9.99 17.52
CA ASN A 329 -5.33 9.72 16.24
C ASN A 329 -5.35 8.23 15.93
N ALA A 330 -4.31 7.47 16.23
CA ALA A 330 -4.29 6.02 16.03
C ALA A 330 -5.29 5.27 16.94
N LEU A 331 -5.55 5.79 18.15
CA LEU A 331 -6.51 5.24 19.11
C LEU A 331 -7.97 5.63 18.81
N VAL A 332 -8.18 6.89 18.43
CA VAL A 332 -9.50 7.50 18.15
C VAL A 332 -9.93 7.27 16.72
N ARG A 333 -8.99 7.00 15.80
CA ARG A 333 -9.32 6.41 14.50
C ARG A 333 -10.16 5.18 14.84
N PRO A 334 -11.43 5.14 14.40
CA PRO A 334 -12.14 3.89 14.36
C PRO A 334 -11.21 2.89 13.69
N THR A 335 -11.27 1.62 14.11
CA THR A 335 -10.88 0.50 13.26
C THR A 335 -10.96 0.95 11.80
N ARG A 336 -9.83 1.01 11.08
CA ARG A 336 -9.87 0.77 9.61
C ARG A 336 -9.80 -0.75 9.38
N GLY A 337 -10.62 -1.53 10.08
CA GLY A 337 -11.64 -2.22 9.30
C GLY A 337 -12.47 -1.10 8.69
N LEU A 338 -12.61 -1.06 7.37
CA LEU A 338 -13.38 -0.07 6.61
C LEU A 338 -14.35 0.69 7.51
N PRO A 339 -14.29 2.04 7.55
CA PRO A 339 -15.05 2.83 8.52
C PRO A 339 -16.42 2.18 8.67
N PRO A 340 -16.85 1.81 9.90
CA PRO A 340 -18.23 1.34 10.06
C PRO A 340 -19.07 2.37 9.33
N VAL A 341 -19.98 1.90 8.47
CA VAL A 341 -20.90 2.80 7.77
C VAL A 341 -21.43 3.72 8.86
N VAL A 342 -20.96 4.98 8.87
CA VAL A 342 -21.68 6.01 9.61
C VAL A 342 -22.98 5.98 8.85
N PRO A 343 -24.09 5.56 9.49
CA PRO A 343 -25.36 5.59 8.79
C PRO A 343 -25.49 7.03 8.32
N PHE A 344 -25.52 7.21 7.01
CA PHE A 344 -25.85 8.50 6.46
C PHE A 344 -27.27 8.74 6.91
N ASP A 345 -27.42 9.51 7.98
CA ASP A 345 -28.70 9.91 8.53
C ASP A 345 -29.03 11.23 7.85
N PRO A 346 -29.93 11.22 6.84
CA PRO A 346 -30.24 12.43 6.10
C PRO A 346 -30.76 13.54 7.02
N GLY A 347 -31.44 13.19 8.12
CA GLY A 347 -31.93 14.15 9.11
C GLY A 347 -30.79 14.80 9.89
N ARG A 348 -29.85 14.01 10.40
CA ARG A 348 -28.70 14.53 11.17
C ARG A 348 -27.73 15.34 10.29
N GLU A 349 -27.46 14.87 9.07
CA GLU A 349 -26.59 15.59 8.13
C GLU A 349 -27.24 16.89 7.63
N ALA A 350 -28.55 16.89 7.36
CA ALA A 350 -29.30 18.11 7.05
C ALA A 350 -29.28 19.12 8.21
N ASP A 351 -29.48 18.66 9.46
CA ASP A 351 -29.44 19.54 10.65
C ASP A 351 -28.03 20.12 10.91
N MET A 352 -26.97 19.32 10.72
CA MET A 352 -25.58 19.79 10.81
C MET A 352 -25.25 20.79 9.70
N LEU A 353 -25.67 20.54 8.47
CA LEU A 353 -25.51 21.44 7.35
C LEU A 353 -26.26 22.76 7.58
N LEU A 354 -27.53 22.74 7.99
CA LEU A 354 -28.30 23.94 8.35
C LEU A 354 -27.62 24.76 9.45
N THR A 355 -26.94 24.09 10.39
CA THR A 355 -26.15 24.73 11.45
C THR A 355 -24.84 25.34 10.92
N GLU A 356 -24.14 24.67 10.01
CA GLU A 356 -22.95 25.20 9.31
C GLU A 356 -23.31 26.40 8.42
N TYR A 357 -24.42 26.32 7.67
CA TYR A 357 -24.91 27.40 6.82
C TYR A 357 -25.21 28.68 7.59
N ALA A 358 -25.71 28.57 8.82
CA ALA A 358 -25.93 29.72 9.69
C ALA A 358 -24.62 30.37 10.18
N ARG A 359 -23.47 29.72 10.01
CA ARG A 359 -22.16 30.11 10.58
C ARG A 359 -21.08 30.43 9.54
N ASP A 360 -21.17 29.89 8.32
CA ASP A 360 -20.18 30.09 7.27
C ASP A 360 -20.68 31.03 6.16
N PRO A 361 -20.16 32.27 6.08
CA PRO A 361 -20.54 33.22 5.03
C PRO A 361 -20.09 32.82 3.62
N ALA A 362 -19.22 31.80 3.46
CA ALA A 362 -18.78 31.30 2.15
C ALA A 362 -19.80 30.36 1.48
N LEU A 363 -20.77 29.83 2.22
CA LEU A 363 -21.82 28.95 1.69
C LEU A 363 -23.05 29.77 1.26
N GLN A 364 -23.53 29.56 0.03
CA GLN A 364 -24.75 30.22 -0.47
C GLN A 364 -25.81 29.18 -0.84
N ILE A 365 -27.06 29.39 -0.42
CA ILE A 365 -28.21 28.56 -0.83
C ILE A 365 -29.28 29.43 -1.46
N ARG A 366 -29.83 28.97 -2.58
CA ARG A 366 -31.02 29.56 -3.23
C ARG A 366 -32.04 28.46 -3.47
N GLN A 367 -33.29 28.75 -3.12
CA GLN A 367 -34.42 27.86 -3.36
C GLN A 367 -35.36 28.51 -4.38
N PHE A 368 -35.81 27.72 -5.35
CA PHE A 368 -36.70 28.17 -6.41
C PHE A 368 -37.93 27.28 -6.46
N ALA A 369 -39.10 27.91 -6.47
CA ALA A 369 -40.38 27.23 -6.63
C ALA A 369 -40.65 26.93 -8.12
N PRO A 370 -41.37 25.83 -8.44
CA PRO A 370 -41.69 25.48 -9.82
C PRO A 370 -42.63 26.49 -10.48
N ALA A 371 -42.40 26.77 -11.77
CA ALA A 371 -43.26 27.59 -12.61
C ALA A 371 -44.48 26.78 -13.10
N GLY A 372 -45.56 26.79 -12.32
CA GLY A 372 -46.83 26.12 -12.63
C GLY A 372 -46.95 24.74 -11.98
N ALA A 373 -47.95 24.57 -11.11
CA ALA A 373 -48.18 23.34 -10.36
C ALA A 373 -49.01 22.33 -11.17
N ALA A 374 -48.34 21.45 -11.91
CA ALA A 374 -48.97 20.20 -12.33
C ALA A 374 -48.86 19.19 -11.16
N PRO A 375 -49.90 18.39 -10.87
CA PRO A 375 -49.82 17.37 -9.84
C PRO A 375 -48.77 16.32 -10.24
N ALA A 376 -47.73 16.19 -9.40
CA ALA A 376 -46.68 15.19 -9.59
C ALA A 376 -47.27 13.78 -9.45
N GLN A 377 -47.04 12.92 -10.45
CA GLN A 377 -47.50 11.53 -10.44
C GLN A 377 -46.29 10.59 -10.29
N GLY A 378 -46.30 9.73 -9.26
CA GLY A 378 -45.22 8.76 -8.97
C GLY A 378 -44.32 9.14 -7.79
N SER A 379 -43.30 8.31 -7.53
CA SER A 379 -42.32 8.53 -6.45
C SER A 379 -41.43 9.74 -6.75
N LEU A 380 -41.12 10.54 -5.72
CA LEU A 380 -40.24 11.69 -5.86
C LEU A 380 -38.79 11.25 -6.12
N VAL A 381 -38.16 11.84 -7.13
CA VAL A 381 -36.75 11.63 -7.47
C VAL A 381 -35.96 12.92 -7.25
N SER A 382 -34.95 12.88 -6.37
CA SER A 382 -33.99 13.97 -6.24
C SER A 382 -32.90 13.82 -7.28
N VAL A 383 -32.80 14.75 -8.22
CA VAL A 383 -31.69 14.81 -9.18
C VAL A 383 -30.58 15.67 -8.59
N VAL A 384 -29.43 15.07 -8.29
CA VAL A 384 -28.28 15.75 -7.70
C VAL A 384 -27.22 15.99 -8.77
N VAL A 385 -26.79 17.26 -8.91
CA VAL A 385 -25.81 17.70 -9.91
C VAL A 385 -24.61 18.36 -9.23
N PRO A 386 -23.44 17.70 -9.15
CA PRO A 386 -22.19 18.37 -8.79
C PRO A 386 -21.68 19.20 -9.98
N ALA A 387 -21.39 20.48 -9.74
CA ALA A 387 -20.95 21.42 -10.75
C ALA A 387 -19.60 22.07 -10.39
N TYR A 388 -18.65 22.04 -11.32
CA TYR A 388 -17.37 22.75 -11.18
C TYR A 388 -16.83 23.15 -12.55
N ASN A 389 -16.85 24.44 -12.87
CA ASN A 389 -16.31 25.02 -14.11
C ASN A 389 -16.83 24.38 -15.42
N HIS A 390 -18.13 24.11 -15.49
CA HIS A 390 -18.78 23.47 -16.65
C HIS A 390 -19.81 24.38 -17.36
N ALA A 391 -19.68 25.70 -17.26
CA ALA A 391 -20.64 26.67 -17.82
C ALA A 391 -21.09 26.38 -19.27
N PRO A 392 -20.22 25.94 -20.20
CA PRO A 392 -20.65 25.61 -21.57
C PRO A 392 -21.69 24.48 -21.67
N PHE A 393 -21.73 23.57 -20.70
CA PHE A 393 -22.52 22.34 -20.77
C PHE A 393 -23.79 22.38 -19.91
N LEU A 394 -23.86 23.29 -18.93
CA LEU A 394 -24.95 23.34 -17.95
C LEU A 394 -26.35 23.53 -18.56
N ARG A 395 -26.49 24.28 -19.66
CA ARG A 395 -27.81 24.46 -20.31
C ARG A 395 -28.37 23.14 -20.83
N GLU A 396 -27.53 22.30 -21.42
CA GLU A 396 -27.94 20.98 -21.91
C GLU A 396 -28.17 20.01 -20.74
N ALA A 397 -27.25 19.97 -19.78
CA ALA A 397 -27.35 19.09 -18.61
C ALA A 397 -28.65 19.35 -17.81
N ILE A 398 -28.87 20.59 -17.37
CA ILE A 398 -30.07 20.97 -16.60
C ILE A 398 -31.33 20.88 -17.47
N GLY A 399 -31.24 21.26 -18.75
CA GLY A 399 -32.34 21.10 -19.71
C GLY A 399 -32.81 19.65 -19.85
N SER A 400 -31.88 18.69 -19.81
CA SER A 400 -32.18 17.25 -19.89
C SER A 400 -32.95 16.73 -18.66
N VAL A 401 -32.75 17.35 -17.49
CA VAL A 401 -33.54 17.06 -16.27
C VAL A 401 -34.97 17.60 -16.41
N PHE A 402 -35.12 18.81 -16.93
CA PHE A 402 -36.45 19.41 -17.14
C PHE A 402 -37.24 18.74 -18.29
N ALA A 403 -36.55 18.05 -19.19
CA ALA A 403 -37.14 17.30 -20.28
C ALA A 403 -37.58 15.88 -19.89
N GLN A 404 -37.35 15.44 -18.64
CA GLN A 404 -37.77 14.11 -18.20
C GLN A 404 -39.30 13.96 -18.26
N THR A 405 -39.76 12.80 -18.73
CA THR A 405 -41.18 12.44 -18.74
C THR A 405 -41.72 12.11 -17.35
N HIS A 406 -40.85 11.68 -16.43
CA HIS A 406 -41.18 11.54 -15.01
C HIS A 406 -41.32 12.91 -14.34
N SER A 407 -42.55 13.27 -13.94
CA SER A 407 -42.85 14.62 -13.44
C SER A 407 -42.47 14.88 -11.96
N ALA A 408 -42.34 13.83 -11.14
CA ALA A 408 -42.10 13.96 -9.70
C ALA A 408 -40.60 14.08 -9.41
N ILE A 409 -40.04 15.25 -9.71
CA ILE A 409 -38.61 15.56 -9.57
C ILE A 409 -38.40 16.76 -8.66
N GLU A 410 -37.33 16.74 -7.87
CA GLU A 410 -36.66 17.94 -7.37
C GLU A 410 -35.21 17.96 -7.89
N LEU A 411 -34.67 19.15 -8.14
CA LEU A 411 -33.30 19.32 -8.63
C LEU A 411 -32.44 19.97 -7.55
N ILE A 412 -31.31 19.36 -7.23
CA ILE A 412 -30.33 19.86 -6.28
C ILE A 412 -29.01 20.03 -7.02
N VAL A 413 -28.56 21.27 -7.17
CA VAL A 413 -27.28 21.58 -7.82
C VAL A 413 -26.30 22.10 -6.77
N VAL A 414 -25.11 21.50 -6.71
CA VAL A 414 -24.04 21.91 -5.81
C VAL A 414 -22.87 22.42 -6.65
N ASP A 415 -22.73 23.74 -6.70
CA ASP A 415 -21.59 24.45 -7.29
C ASP A 415 -20.40 24.39 -6.33
N ASP A 416 -19.39 23.61 -6.70
CA ASP A 416 -18.17 23.34 -5.93
C ASP A 416 -17.11 24.43 -6.13
N GLY A 417 -17.56 25.70 -6.12
CA GLY A 417 -16.69 26.86 -6.19
C GLY A 417 -16.27 27.22 -7.61
N SER A 418 -17.20 27.18 -8.57
CA SER A 418 -16.89 27.53 -9.96
C SER A 418 -16.47 28.99 -10.11
N THR A 419 -15.66 29.23 -11.15
CA THR A 419 -15.04 30.52 -11.47
C THR A 419 -15.32 31.00 -12.90
N ASP A 420 -16.07 30.21 -13.68
CA ASP A 420 -16.34 30.41 -15.11
C ASP A 420 -17.75 30.99 -15.40
N GLY A 421 -18.46 31.46 -14.36
CA GLY A 421 -19.84 31.93 -14.47
C GLY A 421 -20.92 30.84 -14.34
N SER A 422 -20.53 29.60 -14.01
CA SER A 422 -21.49 28.49 -13.79
C SER A 422 -22.59 28.83 -12.79
N PHE A 423 -22.27 29.46 -11.66
CA PHE A 423 -23.24 29.74 -10.60
C PHE A 423 -24.32 30.75 -11.02
N GLU A 424 -23.93 31.78 -11.77
CA GLU A 424 -24.85 32.77 -12.33
C GLU A 424 -25.77 32.14 -13.38
N LEU A 425 -25.21 31.30 -14.25
CA LEU A 425 -25.98 30.54 -15.25
C LEU A 425 -26.97 29.57 -14.59
N LEU A 426 -26.55 28.85 -13.55
CA LEU A 426 -27.44 27.96 -12.79
C LEU A 426 -28.59 28.72 -12.12
N THR A 427 -28.32 29.92 -11.62
CA THR A 427 -29.36 30.81 -11.08
C THR A 427 -30.36 31.22 -12.17
N GLU A 428 -29.88 31.57 -13.37
CA GLU A 428 -30.74 31.89 -14.52
C GLU A 428 -31.63 30.69 -14.88
N LEU A 429 -31.05 29.49 -14.98
CA LEU A 429 -31.78 28.27 -15.35
C LEU A 429 -32.79 27.81 -14.28
N ALA A 430 -32.50 28.07 -13.00
CA ALA A 430 -33.43 27.77 -11.92
C ALA A 430 -34.64 28.73 -11.91
N ASN A 431 -34.47 29.96 -12.40
CA ASN A 431 -35.58 30.90 -12.59
C ASN A 431 -36.47 30.43 -13.76
N GLY A 432 -37.63 29.86 -13.44
CA GLY A 432 -38.55 29.29 -14.43
C GLY A 432 -38.48 27.77 -14.56
N ALA A 433 -37.78 27.09 -13.65
CA ALA A 433 -37.74 25.64 -13.58
C ALA A 433 -39.15 25.02 -13.44
N ARG A 434 -39.34 23.85 -14.02
CA ARG A 434 -40.62 23.09 -13.94
C ARG A 434 -40.75 22.24 -12.68
N CYS A 435 -39.69 22.15 -11.88
CA CYS A 435 -39.61 21.45 -10.62
C CYS A 435 -38.98 22.33 -9.53
N PRO A 436 -39.12 21.98 -8.24
CA PRO A 436 -38.37 22.64 -7.18
C PRO A 436 -36.86 22.52 -7.43
N VAL A 437 -36.13 23.62 -7.26
CA VAL A 437 -34.67 23.66 -7.39
C VAL A 437 -34.02 24.19 -6.12
N VAL A 438 -33.00 23.48 -5.63
CA VAL A 438 -32.08 23.96 -4.60
C VAL A 438 -30.70 24.12 -5.23
N LEU A 439 -30.18 25.34 -5.21
CA LEU A 439 -28.83 25.65 -5.70
C LEU A 439 -27.95 26.02 -4.50
N ILE A 440 -26.85 25.28 -4.34
CA ILE A 440 -25.85 25.49 -3.29
C ILE A 440 -24.54 25.92 -3.94
N ARG A 441 -23.83 26.89 -3.35
CA ARG A 441 -22.43 27.20 -3.63
C ARG A 441 -21.58 26.90 -2.41
N GLN A 442 -20.45 26.24 -2.63
CA GLN A 442 -19.45 25.95 -1.60
C GLN A 442 -18.02 26.23 -2.10
N PRO A 443 -17.03 26.34 -1.21
CA PRO A 443 -15.62 26.23 -1.60
C PRO A 443 -15.33 24.87 -2.23
N ASN A 444 -14.37 24.81 -3.15
CA ASN A 444 -13.99 23.57 -3.83
C ASN A 444 -13.52 22.51 -2.83
N GLY A 445 -14.31 21.45 -2.71
CA GLY A 445 -14.05 20.27 -1.88
C GLY A 445 -13.91 18.97 -2.69
N GLY A 446 -14.08 19.04 -4.01
CA GLY A 446 -14.09 17.89 -4.90
C GLY A 446 -15.46 17.24 -5.06
N ALA A 447 -15.59 16.40 -6.09
CA ALA A 447 -16.86 15.77 -6.47
C ALA A 447 -17.54 14.99 -5.32
N PRO A 448 -16.86 14.16 -4.51
CA PRO A 448 -17.50 13.46 -3.39
C PRO A 448 -18.12 14.39 -2.35
N ALA A 449 -17.46 15.52 -2.05
CA ALA A 449 -17.97 16.51 -1.10
C ALA A 449 -19.25 17.18 -1.62
N ALA A 450 -19.25 17.60 -2.89
CA ALA A 450 -20.42 18.19 -3.54
C ALA A 450 -21.60 17.21 -3.65
N LEU A 451 -21.31 15.96 -4.04
CA LEU A 451 -22.30 14.88 -4.11
C LEU A 451 -22.95 14.63 -2.75
N ASN A 452 -22.15 14.38 -1.71
CA ASN A 452 -22.68 14.10 -0.37
C ASN A 452 -23.49 15.26 0.21
N ARG A 453 -23.10 16.51 -0.07
CA ARG A 453 -23.89 17.69 0.32
C ARG A 453 -25.25 17.71 -0.37
N GLY A 454 -25.31 17.38 -1.65
CA GLY A 454 -26.57 17.24 -2.38
C GLY A 454 -27.43 16.10 -1.84
N LEU A 455 -26.82 14.95 -1.54
CA LEU A 455 -27.51 13.79 -0.96
C LEU A 455 -28.12 14.09 0.42
N ALA A 456 -27.48 14.94 1.21
CA ALA A 456 -27.93 15.23 2.58
C ALA A 456 -29.25 16.00 2.62
N ILE A 457 -29.53 16.79 1.58
CA ILE A 457 -30.75 17.58 1.47
C ILE A 457 -31.76 17.01 0.47
N ALA A 458 -31.53 15.78 -0.01
CA ALA A 458 -32.42 15.08 -0.92
C ALA A 458 -33.65 14.51 -0.20
N HIS A 459 -34.85 14.88 -0.65
CA HIS A 459 -36.13 14.47 -0.08
C HIS A 459 -36.77 13.28 -0.80
N GLY A 460 -36.37 13.00 -2.04
CA GLY A 460 -36.89 11.94 -2.88
C GLY A 460 -36.71 10.55 -2.30
N ASP A 461 -37.66 9.65 -2.60
CA ASP A 461 -37.53 8.23 -2.29
C ASP A 461 -36.39 7.60 -3.10
N TYR A 462 -36.10 8.19 -4.26
CA TYR A 462 -35.00 7.83 -5.14
C TYR A 462 -34.12 9.05 -5.42
N VAL A 463 -32.87 8.78 -5.76
CA VAL A 463 -31.86 9.77 -6.15
C VAL A 463 -31.33 9.39 -7.53
N ALA A 464 -31.23 10.36 -8.43
CA ALA A 464 -30.47 10.24 -9.66
C ALA A 464 -29.32 11.25 -9.63
N ILE A 465 -28.12 10.84 -10.03
CA ILE A 465 -26.99 11.76 -10.16
C ILE A 465 -26.88 12.17 -11.62
N LEU A 466 -26.54 13.42 -11.90
CA LEU A 466 -26.15 13.87 -13.25
C LEU A 466 -24.88 14.70 -13.14
N ASN A 467 -23.82 14.34 -13.85
CA ASN A 467 -22.66 15.23 -13.93
C ASN A 467 -23.02 16.46 -14.76
N SER A 468 -22.46 17.62 -14.38
CA SER A 468 -22.78 18.93 -14.95
C SER A 468 -22.38 19.11 -16.42
N ASP A 469 -21.56 18.22 -16.95
CA ASP A 469 -21.12 18.12 -18.34
C ASP A 469 -21.90 17.08 -19.15
N ASP A 470 -22.68 16.21 -18.52
CA ASP A 470 -23.39 15.11 -19.18
C ASP A 470 -24.89 15.43 -19.40
N ALA A 471 -25.65 14.51 -20.02
CA ALA A 471 -27.09 14.68 -20.22
C ALA A 471 -27.89 13.37 -20.10
N PHE A 472 -29.17 13.48 -19.73
CA PHE A 472 -30.12 12.35 -19.77
C PHE A 472 -30.94 12.31 -21.05
N THR A 473 -31.38 11.12 -21.46
CA THR A 473 -32.49 11.00 -22.41
C THR A 473 -33.83 11.28 -21.72
N PRO A 474 -34.88 11.74 -22.43
CA PRO A 474 -36.16 12.16 -21.80
C PRO A 474 -36.87 11.09 -20.97
N THR A 475 -36.70 9.80 -21.28
CA THR A 475 -37.39 8.69 -20.59
C THR A 475 -36.52 7.98 -19.56
N ARG A 476 -35.29 8.46 -19.32
CA ARG A 476 -34.30 7.75 -18.49
C ARG A 476 -34.84 7.39 -17.10
N ILE A 477 -35.35 8.38 -16.36
CA ILE A 477 -35.78 8.18 -14.97
C ILE A 477 -36.94 7.19 -14.88
N GLU A 478 -37.97 7.32 -15.72
CA GLU A 478 -39.11 6.40 -15.70
C GLU A 478 -38.71 4.98 -16.07
N THR A 479 -37.83 4.81 -17.06
CA THR A 479 -37.36 3.49 -17.52
C THR A 479 -36.55 2.79 -16.42
N LEU A 480 -35.61 3.49 -15.79
CA LEU A 480 -34.80 2.93 -14.70
C LEU A 480 -35.67 2.59 -13.48
N LEU A 481 -36.61 3.47 -13.08
CA LEU A 481 -37.54 3.17 -11.99
C LEU A 481 -38.45 1.98 -12.28
N ALA A 482 -38.89 1.81 -13.54
CA ALA A 482 -39.67 0.65 -13.95
C ALA A 482 -38.84 -0.64 -13.85
N ALA A 483 -37.59 -0.62 -14.30
CA ALA A 483 -36.68 -1.76 -14.18
C ALA A 483 -36.40 -2.13 -12.71
N MET A 484 -36.11 -1.13 -11.87
CA MET A 484 -35.90 -1.34 -10.42
C MET A 484 -37.11 -1.97 -9.75
N ARG A 485 -38.33 -1.49 -10.05
CA ARG A 485 -39.57 -2.05 -9.48
C ARG A 485 -39.82 -3.49 -9.95
N ARG A 486 -39.55 -3.77 -11.23
CA ARG A 486 -39.71 -5.11 -11.80
C ARG A 486 -38.77 -6.13 -11.16
N GLU A 487 -37.53 -5.73 -10.89
CA GLU A 487 -36.47 -6.62 -10.42
C GLU A 487 -36.23 -6.55 -8.90
N GLY A 488 -36.94 -5.67 -8.21
CA GLY A 488 -36.73 -5.43 -6.77
C GLY A 488 -35.36 -4.82 -6.44
N ALA A 489 -34.74 -4.12 -7.40
CA ALA A 489 -33.41 -3.56 -7.26
C ALA A 489 -33.42 -2.20 -6.52
N THR A 490 -32.35 -1.92 -5.79
CA THR A 490 -32.15 -0.66 -5.06
C THR A 490 -31.21 0.31 -5.77
N LEU A 491 -30.54 -0.15 -6.84
CA LEU A 491 -29.66 0.63 -7.71
C LEU A 491 -29.88 0.21 -9.17
N ALA A 492 -29.88 1.18 -10.07
CA ALA A 492 -29.95 1.00 -11.51
C ALA A 492 -28.99 1.93 -12.26
N PHE A 493 -28.54 1.49 -13.42
CA PHE A 493 -27.83 2.29 -14.41
C PHE A 493 -28.16 1.81 -15.83
N SER A 494 -27.89 2.64 -16.83
CA SER A 494 -28.21 2.35 -18.23
C SER A 494 -26.96 2.17 -19.09
N GLY A 495 -27.15 1.75 -20.34
CA GLY A 495 -26.15 1.93 -21.39
C GLY A 495 -25.79 3.41 -21.55
N VAL A 496 -24.70 3.65 -22.27
CA VAL A 496 -24.15 4.99 -22.48
C VAL A 496 -24.05 5.30 -23.98
N ALA A 497 -24.54 6.46 -24.39
CA ALA A 497 -24.17 7.06 -25.66
C ALA A 497 -23.09 8.12 -25.41
N PHE A 498 -22.10 8.19 -26.30
CA PHE A 498 -21.02 9.18 -26.18
C PHE A 498 -21.32 10.38 -27.06
N ILE A 499 -21.19 11.58 -26.48
CA ILE A 499 -21.39 12.86 -27.17
C ILE A 499 -20.13 13.74 -27.10
N GLY A 500 -19.95 14.61 -28.08
CA GLY A 500 -18.86 15.57 -28.14
C GLY A 500 -19.13 16.82 -27.31
N ALA A 501 -18.15 17.73 -27.26
CA ALA A 501 -18.30 19.04 -26.62
C ALA A 501 -19.50 19.85 -27.19
N ASP A 502 -19.88 19.60 -28.44
CA ASP A 502 -21.02 20.22 -29.14
C ASP A 502 -22.37 19.49 -28.92
N GLY A 503 -22.38 18.38 -28.18
CA GLY A 503 -23.56 17.55 -27.95
C GLY A 503 -23.88 16.56 -29.07
N ALA A 504 -23.09 16.51 -30.13
CA ALA A 504 -23.30 15.55 -31.22
C ALA A 504 -22.81 14.15 -30.82
N LEU A 505 -23.49 13.11 -31.29
CA LEU A 505 -23.08 11.72 -31.06
C LEU A 505 -21.68 11.45 -31.65
N VAL A 506 -20.84 10.77 -30.87
CA VAL A 506 -19.48 10.39 -31.25
C VAL A 506 -19.45 8.86 -31.45
N PRO A 507 -19.52 8.37 -32.71
CA PRO A 507 -19.61 6.94 -32.98
C PRO A 507 -18.27 6.20 -32.85
N ARG A 508 -17.13 6.91 -32.91
CA ARG A 508 -15.78 6.36 -32.74
C ARG A 508 -14.90 7.32 -31.97
N HIS A 509 -14.32 6.85 -30.87
CA HIS A 509 -13.33 7.58 -30.09
C HIS A 509 -12.59 6.58 -29.18
N PRO A 510 -11.25 6.63 -29.05
CA PRO A 510 -10.50 5.59 -28.32
C PRO A 510 -11.00 5.33 -26.89
N LEU A 511 -11.37 6.39 -26.16
CA LEU A 511 -11.96 6.25 -24.82
C LEU A 511 -13.38 5.67 -24.88
N ALA A 512 -14.22 6.12 -25.84
CA ALA A 512 -15.58 5.62 -25.99
C ALA A 512 -15.59 4.14 -26.34
N ASP A 513 -14.73 3.72 -27.27
CA ASP A 513 -14.60 2.34 -27.72
C ASP A 513 -14.18 1.44 -26.56
N LYS A 514 -13.23 1.90 -25.72
CA LYS A 514 -12.79 1.19 -24.52
C LYS A 514 -13.89 1.06 -23.46
N LEU A 515 -14.64 2.12 -23.20
CA LEU A 515 -15.73 2.11 -22.21
C LEU A 515 -16.91 1.28 -22.70
N LYS A 516 -17.24 1.36 -23.99
CA LYS A 516 -18.27 0.55 -24.64
C LYS A 516 -17.94 -0.94 -24.57
N ALA A 517 -16.70 -1.33 -24.85
CA ALA A 517 -16.28 -2.73 -24.73
C ALA A 517 -16.51 -3.31 -23.31
N LYS A 518 -16.37 -2.50 -22.26
CA LYS A 518 -16.67 -2.93 -20.88
C LYS A 518 -18.16 -3.14 -20.64
N ILE A 519 -19.02 -2.26 -21.17
CA ILE A 519 -20.47 -2.39 -21.06
C ILE A 519 -20.94 -3.62 -21.84
N ASP A 520 -20.45 -3.80 -23.07
CA ASP A 520 -20.84 -4.92 -23.93
C ASP A 520 -20.46 -6.27 -23.29
N ALA A 521 -19.33 -6.32 -22.57
CA ALA A 521 -18.86 -7.49 -21.86
C ALA A 521 -19.68 -7.86 -20.61
N ILE A 522 -20.63 -7.04 -20.14
CA ILE A 522 -21.46 -7.34 -18.96
C ILE A 522 -22.15 -8.71 -19.11
N HIS A 523 -22.63 -9.01 -20.32
CA HIS A 523 -23.36 -10.24 -20.62
C HIS A 523 -22.47 -11.48 -20.78
N ASP A 524 -21.15 -11.31 -20.83
CA ASP A 524 -20.19 -12.43 -20.89
C ASP A 524 -19.95 -13.06 -19.53
N TYR A 525 -20.44 -12.45 -18.45
CA TYR A 525 -20.23 -12.89 -17.08
C TYR A 525 -21.48 -13.51 -16.44
N PRO A 526 -21.32 -14.44 -15.46
CA PRO A 526 -22.45 -15.11 -14.80
C PRO A 526 -23.46 -14.18 -14.13
N SER A 527 -23.01 -13.02 -13.64
CA SER A 527 -23.87 -11.97 -13.11
C SER A 527 -23.18 -10.60 -13.19
N LEU A 528 -23.96 -9.54 -13.00
CA LEU A 528 -23.44 -8.17 -13.00
C LEU A 528 -22.33 -7.97 -11.95
N LEU A 529 -22.37 -8.70 -10.83
CA LEU A 529 -21.34 -8.64 -9.78
C LEU A 529 -19.96 -9.08 -10.30
N TYR A 530 -19.89 -10.07 -11.19
CA TYR A 530 -18.65 -10.53 -11.81
C TYR A 530 -18.05 -9.45 -12.72
N SER A 531 -18.88 -8.73 -13.48
CA SER A 531 -18.39 -7.62 -14.29
C SER A 531 -17.92 -6.43 -13.42
N LEU A 532 -18.69 -6.13 -12.37
CA LEU A 532 -18.43 -5.03 -11.45
C LEU A 532 -17.16 -5.24 -10.62
N VAL A 533 -16.79 -6.47 -10.28
CA VAL A 533 -15.55 -6.72 -9.55
C VAL A 533 -14.31 -6.48 -10.42
N LEU A 534 -14.42 -6.51 -11.75
CA LEU A 534 -13.28 -6.27 -12.64
C LEU A 534 -13.14 -4.80 -13.04
N SER A 535 -14.26 -4.11 -13.22
CA SER A 535 -14.24 -2.71 -13.62
C SER A 535 -15.56 -1.99 -13.33
N ASN A 536 -15.49 -0.65 -13.29
CA ASN A 536 -16.68 0.18 -13.25
C ASN A 536 -17.44 0.15 -14.59
N VAL A 537 -18.44 -0.73 -14.70
CA VAL A 537 -19.31 -0.84 -15.88
C VAL A 537 -20.47 0.16 -15.88
N ALA A 538 -20.69 0.88 -14.77
CA ALA A 538 -21.62 2.02 -14.75
C ALA A 538 -21.03 3.25 -15.46
N ILE A 539 -19.72 3.24 -15.74
CA ILE A 539 -18.92 4.25 -16.45
C ILE A 539 -18.73 5.56 -15.71
N SER A 540 -19.78 6.06 -15.07
CA SER A 540 -19.79 7.39 -14.46
C SER A 540 -20.78 7.46 -13.30
N THR A 541 -20.45 8.28 -12.30
CA THR A 541 -21.34 8.62 -11.18
C THR A 541 -22.69 9.14 -11.67
N GLY A 542 -22.72 9.95 -12.73
CA GLY A 542 -23.96 10.48 -13.31
C GLY A 542 -24.84 9.41 -13.97
N ASN A 543 -24.35 8.19 -14.15
CA ASN A 543 -25.18 7.09 -14.66
C ASN A 543 -25.96 6.35 -13.56
N LEU A 544 -25.88 6.79 -12.30
CA LEU A 544 -26.52 6.09 -11.18
C LEU A 544 -27.92 6.64 -10.87
N LEU A 545 -28.89 5.73 -10.69
CA LEU A 545 -30.20 5.99 -10.07
C LEU A 545 -30.44 4.97 -8.96
N PHE A 546 -30.70 5.39 -7.74
CA PHE A 546 -30.82 4.49 -6.60
C PHE A 546 -31.89 4.92 -5.58
N ALA A 547 -32.37 3.97 -4.78
CA ALA A 547 -33.25 4.25 -3.66
C ALA A 547 -32.48 5.00 -2.56
N ARG A 548 -33.04 6.08 -2.02
CA ARG A 548 -32.37 6.90 -0.98
C ARG A 548 -31.98 6.07 0.25
N ALA A 549 -32.76 5.04 0.59
CA ALA A 549 -32.45 4.12 1.68
C ALA A 549 -31.07 3.43 1.54
N LEU A 550 -30.53 3.33 0.32
CA LEU A 550 -29.20 2.77 0.04
C LEU A 550 -28.06 3.57 0.69
N LEU A 551 -28.30 4.85 1.04
CA LEU A 551 -27.33 5.68 1.76
C LEU A 551 -26.99 5.12 3.14
N THR A 552 -27.92 4.39 3.78
CA THR A 552 -27.68 3.69 5.05
C THR A 552 -26.72 2.51 4.91
N VAL A 553 -26.57 1.95 3.71
CA VAL A 553 -25.67 0.83 3.40
C VAL A 553 -24.32 1.34 2.88
N THR A 554 -24.35 2.36 2.02
CA THR A 554 -23.16 2.87 1.34
C THR A 554 -22.37 3.90 2.18
N GLY A 555 -23.08 4.68 3.00
CA GLY A 555 -22.53 5.82 3.73
C GLY A 555 -22.24 7.03 2.84
N GLY A 556 -22.90 7.14 1.67
CA GLY A 556 -22.61 8.16 0.66
C GLY A 556 -21.38 7.84 -0.21
N PHE A 557 -20.94 8.83 -0.98
CA PHE A 557 -19.74 8.73 -1.82
C PHE A 557 -18.48 8.96 -0.98
N ARG A 558 -17.50 8.07 -1.12
CA ARG A 558 -16.23 8.20 -0.40
C ARG A 558 -15.35 9.26 -1.04
N ASP A 559 -14.46 9.86 -0.26
CA ASP A 559 -13.43 10.79 -0.74
C ASP A 559 -12.35 10.05 -1.55
N LEU A 560 -12.75 9.62 -2.75
CA LEU A 560 -11.94 8.98 -3.78
C LEU A 560 -12.10 9.80 -5.06
N LYS A 561 -11.01 10.21 -5.69
CA LYS A 561 -11.06 11.10 -6.85
C LYS A 561 -11.54 10.38 -8.10
N LEU A 562 -11.12 9.14 -8.31
CA LEU A 562 -11.37 8.37 -9.54
C LEU A 562 -12.33 7.20 -9.34
N CYS A 563 -12.34 6.58 -8.16
CA CYS A 563 -13.08 5.33 -7.93
C CYS A 563 -14.30 5.48 -7.00
N HIS A 564 -14.77 6.70 -6.70
CA HIS A 564 -15.87 6.90 -5.74
C HIS A 564 -17.19 6.28 -6.20
N ASP A 565 -17.48 6.32 -7.48
CA ASP A 565 -18.65 5.69 -8.08
C ASP A 565 -18.55 4.17 -8.08
N TRP A 566 -17.39 3.63 -8.43
CA TRP A 566 -17.16 2.19 -8.40
C TRP A 566 -17.27 1.60 -6.99
N ASP A 567 -16.68 2.26 -6.00
CA ASP A 567 -16.84 1.91 -4.58
C ASP A 567 -18.31 1.99 -4.14
N PHE A 568 -19.05 3.00 -4.60
CA PHE A 568 -20.47 3.15 -4.29
C PHE A 568 -21.29 1.99 -4.85
N VAL A 569 -21.08 1.62 -6.12
CA VAL A 569 -21.81 0.52 -6.78
C VAL A 569 -21.49 -0.83 -6.15
N LEU A 570 -20.23 -1.11 -5.82
CA LEU A 570 -19.82 -2.33 -5.12
C LEU A 570 -20.31 -2.37 -3.67
N ALA A 571 -20.44 -1.22 -3.00
CA ALA A 571 -21.07 -1.17 -1.68
C ALA A 571 -22.58 -1.37 -1.77
N ALA A 572 -23.22 -0.81 -2.79
CA ALA A 572 -24.64 -0.94 -3.04
C ALA A 572 -25.08 -2.40 -3.30
N SER A 573 -24.21 -3.24 -3.88
CA SER A 573 -24.52 -4.65 -4.13
C SER A 573 -24.78 -5.46 -2.85
N TYR A 574 -24.37 -4.97 -1.68
CA TYR A 574 -24.72 -5.54 -0.38
C TYR A 574 -26.19 -5.33 0.02
N ALA A 575 -26.91 -4.41 -0.64
CA ALA A 575 -28.34 -4.22 -0.45
C ALA A 575 -29.20 -5.06 -1.42
N GLY A 576 -28.59 -5.68 -2.43
CA GLY A 576 -29.27 -6.43 -3.48
C GLY A 576 -28.60 -6.27 -4.85
N PRO A 577 -29.02 -7.04 -5.87
CA PRO A 577 -28.42 -6.94 -7.20
C PRO A 577 -28.77 -5.60 -7.84
N PRO A 578 -27.79 -4.87 -8.41
CA PRO A 578 -28.08 -3.73 -9.27
C PRO A 578 -28.73 -4.22 -10.58
N VAL A 579 -29.54 -3.35 -11.20
CA VAL A 579 -30.11 -3.61 -12.53
C VAL A 579 -29.40 -2.77 -13.60
N PHE A 580 -29.06 -3.41 -14.70
CA PHE A 580 -28.51 -2.75 -15.89
C PHE A 580 -29.58 -2.74 -16.99
N VAL A 581 -29.86 -1.56 -17.54
CA VAL A 581 -30.74 -1.38 -18.71
C VAL A 581 -29.86 -1.12 -19.94
N SER A 582 -29.88 -2.00 -20.93
CA SER A 582 -28.98 -1.93 -22.10
C SER A 582 -29.20 -0.72 -23.01
N GLU A 583 -30.39 -0.11 -22.96
CA GLU A 583 -30.69 1.11 -23.71
C GLU A 583 -29.74 2.25 -23.31
N PRO A 584 -29.16 3.00 -24.27
CA PRO A 584 -28.22 4.06 -23.98
C PRO A 584 -28.94 5.33 -23.51
N LEU A 585 -29.41 5.33 -22.27
CA LEU A 585 -30.24 6.40 -21.70
C LEU A 585 -29.40 7.52 -21.04
N TYR A 586 -28.09 7.34 -20.94
CA TYR A 586 -27.15 8.34 -20.43
C TYR A 586 -26.22 8.83 -21.55
N HIS A 587 -26.11 10.15 -21.72
CA HIS A 587 -25.18 10.76 -22.66
C HIS A 587 -23.93 11.22 -21.92
N TYR A 588 -22.81 10.54 -22.17
CA TYR A 588 -21.50 10.85 -21.59
C TYR A 588 -20.69 11.75 -22.53
N ARG A 589 -20.21 12.89 -22.04
CA ARG A 589 -19.50 13.89 -22.84
C ARG A 589 -17.98 13.67 -22.87
N LEU A 590 -17.42 13.81 -24.06
CA LEU A 590 -15.98 13.72 -24.31
C LEU A 590 -15.42 15.13 -24.60
N HIS A 591 -14.55 15.64 -23.73
CA HIS A 591 -13.81 16.90 -23.95
C HIS A 591 -12.40 16.89 -23.34
N GLU A 592 -11.58 17.89 -23.69
CA GLU A 592 -10.14 17.97 -23.34
C GLU A 592 -9.88 18.03 -21.83
N ALA A 593 -10.86 18.48 -21.04
CA ALA A 593 -10.78 18.60 -19.60
C ALA A 593 -11.27 17.35 -18.83
N ASN A 594 -11.59 16.24 -19.51
CA ASN A 594 -12.01 15.01 -18.84
C ASN A 594 -10.93 14.54 -17.85
N THR A 595 -11.31 14.40 -16.58
CA THR A 595 -10.45 14.12 -15.41
C THR A 595 -9.56 12.87 -15.55
N PHE A 596 -9.87 11.97 -16.48
CA PHE A 596 -9.19 10.67 -16.65
C PHE A 596 -7.74 10.74 -17.17
N ALA A 597 -7.35 11.78 -17.91
CA ALA A 597 -6.02 11.82 -18.54
C ALA A 597 -4.87 12.17 -17.58
N ALA A 598 -5.16 12.88 -16.48
CA ALA A 598 -4.14 13.55 -15.66
C ALA A 598 -3.65 12.76 -14.42
N MET A 599 -4.25 11.63 -14.04
CA MET A 599 -4.06 11.06 -12.68
C MET A 599 -3.86 9.54 -12.59
N ARG A 600 -3.15 8.92 -13.55
CA ARG A 600 -2.89 7.45 -13.57
C ARG A 600 -2.25 6.88 -12.30
N LEU A 601 -1.39 7.64 -11.60
CA LEU A 601 -0.72 7.19 -10.38
C LEU A 601 -1.68 7.03 -9.16
N HIS A 602 -2.81 7.74 -9.14
CA HIS A 602 -3.79 7.65 -8.05
C HIS A 602 -4.76 6.46 -8.21
N ALA A 603 -4.97 5.98 -9.45
CA ALA A 603 -5.93 4.92 -9.74
C ALA A 603 -5.58 3.59 -9.02
N THR A 604 -4.29 3.25 -8.90
CA THR A 604 -3.86 1.99 -8.27
C THR A 604 -4.14 1.96 -6.75
N GLN A 605 -3.89 3.08 -6.06
CA GLN A 605 -4.12 3.19 -4.60
C GLN A 605 -5.61 3.22 -4.25
N GLU A 606 -6.42 3.93 -5.05
CA GLU A 606 -7.88 3.94 -4.86
C GLU A 606 -8.49 2.57 -5.17
N THR A 607 -8.05 1.90 -6.24
CA THR A 607 -8.47 0.53 -6.57
C THR A 607 -8.19 -0.44 -5.43
N GLU A 608 -7.01 -0.36 -4.80
CA GLU A 608 -6.69 -1.17 -3.63
C GLU A 608 -7.66 -0.91 -2.47
N THR A 609 -8.04 0.35 -2.26
CA THR A 609 -9.01 0.75 -1.24
C THR A 609 -10.40 0.16 -1.53
N VAL A 610 -10.87 0.24 -2.79
CA VAL A 610 -12.15 -0.34 -3.23
C VAL A 610 -12.16 -1.85 -3.01
N TYR A 611 -11.11 -2.56 -3.42
CA TYR A 611 -11.06 -4.02 -3.25
C TYR A 611 -10.98 -4.47 -1.81
N ARG A 612 -10.09 -3.87 -1.00
CA ARG A 612 -10.04 -4.16 0.44
C ARG A 612 -11.40 -3.92 1.08
N ARG A 613 -12.16 -2.94 0.58
CA ARG A 613 -13.51 -2.64 1.04
C ARG A 613 -14.51 -3.72 0.70
N PHE A 614 -14.64 -3.96 -0.59
CA PHE A 614 -15.59 -4.92 -1.11
C PHE A 614 -15.36 -6.33 -0.54
N PHE A 615 -14.10 -6.77 -0.44
CA PHE A 615 -13.78 -8.14 -0.01
C PHE A 615 -13.78 -8.37 1.50
N ALA A 616 -13.68 -7.33 2.35
CA ALA A 616 -13.60 -7.53 3.80
C ALA A 616 -14.82 -8.25 4.40
N ASN A 617 -16.00 -8.04 3.81
CA ASN A 617 -17.27 -8.60 4.28
C ASN A 617 -17.88 -9.59 3.27
N ILE A 618 -17.07 -10.12 2.34
CA ILE A 618 -17.57 -10.92 1.21
C ILE A 618 -18.33 -12.18 1.63
N ALA A 619 -18.00 -12.72 2.81
CA ALA A 619 -18.71 -13.86 3.40
C ALA A 619 -20.19 -13.57 3.71
N GLY A 620 -20.53 -12.30 3.97
CA GLY A 620 -21.88 -11.83 4.23
C GLY A 620 -22.57 -11.20 3.01
N HIS A 621 -21.98 -11.29 1.81
CA HIS A 621 -22.56 -10.67 0.62
C HIS A 621 -23.82 -11.45 0.18
N PRO A 622 -24.99 -10.79 0.02
CA PRO A 622 -26.26 -11.48 -0.21
C PRO A 622 -26.30 -12.27 -1.53
N LEU A 623 -25.66 -11.75 -2.58
CA LEU A 623 -25.54 -12.45 -3.87
C LEU A 623 -24.61 -13.67 -3.84
N LEU A 624 -23.83 -13.82 -2.76
CA LEU A 624 -22.85 -14.90 -2.57
C LEU A 624 -23.16 -15.70 -1.29
N ALA A 625 -24.44 -15.78 -0.93
CA ALA A 625 -24.89 -16.53 0.25
C ALA A 625 -24.64 -18.03 0.07
N ASP A 626 -24.88 -18.57 -1.13
CA ASP A 626 -24.51 -19.93 -1.51
C ASP A 626 -22.98 -20.11 -1.49
N GLU A 627 -22.52 -21.16 -0.81
CA GLU A 627 -21.09 -21.41 -0.63
C GLU A 627 -20.39 -21.74 -1.95
N GLY A 628 -21.04 -22.51 -2.84
CA GLY A 628 -20.48 -22.88 -4.14
C GLY A 628 -20.36 -21.67 -5.08
N GLU A 629 -21.36 -20.79 -5.10
CA GLU A 629 -21.31 -19.54 -5.87
C GLU A 629 -20.26 -18.58 -5.33
N ARG A 630 -20.18 -18.42 -4.01
CA ARG A 630 -19.13 -17.64 -3.36
C ARG A 630 -17.74 -18.18 -3.73
N GLU A 631 -17.59 -19.50 -3.77
CA GLU A 631 -16.35 -20.14 -4.18
C GLU A 631 -15.96 -19.78 -5.61
N ARG A 632 -16.90 -19.94 -6.56
CA ARG A 632 -16.69 -19.61 -7.97
C ARG A 632 -16.35 -18.14 -8.16
N PHE A 633 -17.05 -17.25 -7.47
CA PHE A 633 -16.81 -15.81 -7.55
C PHE A 633 -15.43 -15.43 -7.03
N LEU A 634 -15.04 -15.94 -5.85
CA LEU A 634 -13.73 -15.67 -5.27
C LEU A 634 -12.59 -16.24 -6.13
N ARG A 635 -12.78 -17.41 -6.72
CA ARG A 635 -11.82 -18.00 -7.67
C ARG A 635 -11.67 -17.13 -8.92
N PHE A 636 -12.79 -16.74 -9.53
CA PHE A 636 -12.80 -15.82 -10.66
C PHE A 636 -12.07 -14.51 -10.33
N ALA A 637 -12.40 -13.87 -9.21
CA ALA A 637 -11.75 -12.63 -8.78
C ALA A 637 -10.24 -12.82 -8.55
N HIS A 638 -9.83 -13.96 -7.98
CA HIS A 638 -8.43 -14.30 -7.76
C HIS A 638 -7.66 -14.45 -9.09
N GLU A 639 -8.25 -15.15 -10.06
CA GLU A 639 -7.68 -15.36 -11.39
C GLU A 639 -7.54 -14.06 -12.19
N HIS A 640 -8.42 -13.08 -11.92
CA HIS A 640 -8.46 -11.78 -12.60
C HIS A 640 -7.82 -10.64 -11.80
N GLY A 641 -6.86 -10.95 -10.93
CA GLY A 641 -5.97 -9.96 -10.32
C GLY A 641 -6.38 -9.40 -8.96
N CYS A 642 -7.47 -9.87 -8.35
CA CYS A 642 -7.88 -9.48 -6.98
C CYS A 642 -7.14 -10.27 -5.88
N ARG A 643 -5.86 -10.60 -6.09
CA ARG A 643 -5.08 -11.43 -5.16
C ARG A 643 -4.77 -10.68 -3.86
N GLY A 644 -4.92 -11.35 -2.72
CA GLY A 644 -4.55 -10.79 -1.40
C GLY A 644 -5.61 -9.92 -0.72
N TYR A 645 -6.80 -9.76 -1.31
CA TYR A 645 -7.91 -9.00 -0.70
C TYR A 645 -8.87 -9.86 0.16
N PHE A 646 -8.84 -11.17 0.00
CA PHE A 646 -9.64 -12.13 0.76
C PHE A 646 -8.80 -13.36 1.12
N PRO A 647 -9.11 -14.05 2.22
CA PRO A 647 -8.44 -15.29 2.57
C PRO A 647 -8.75 -16.35 1.51
N VAL A 648 -7.67 -16.88 0.94
CA VAL A 648 -7.71 -17.95 -0.05
C VAL A 648 -7.59 -19.28 0.72
N PRO A 649 -8.54 -20.24 0.57
CA PRO A 649 -8.44 -21.57 1.16
C PRO A 649 -7.06 -22.19 0.90
N SER A 650 -6.54 -22.98 1.85
CA SER A 650 -5.24 -23.65 1.69
C SER A 650 -5.17 -24.55 0.45
N ALA A 651 -6.33 -25.02 -0.05
CA ALA A 651 -6.46 -25.76 -1.30
C ALA A 651 -6.23 -24.91 -2.56
N TRP A 652 -6.30 -23.58 -2.47
CA TRP A 652 -6.06 -22.62 -3.56
C TRP A 652 -4.73 -21.85 -3.36
N ARG A 653 -4.04 -22.08 -2.24
CA ARG A 653 -2.63 -21.68 -2.11
C ARG A 653 -1.83 -22.68 -2.94
N TYR A 654 -1.05 -22.20 -3.91
CA TYR A 654 -0.13 -23.05 -4.67
C TYR A 654 0.73 -23.81 -3.68
N ARG A 655 0.65 -25.15 -3.72
CA ARG A 655 1.37 -26.02 -2.77
C ARG A 655 2.87 -25.98 -3.01
N ASP A 656 3.29 -25.60 -4.21
CA ASP A 656 4.67 -25.31 -4.61
C ASP A 656 4.73 -24.48 -5.91
N TYR A 657 5.92 -24.04 -6.29
CA TYR A 657 6.17 -23.28 -7.53
C TYR A 657 5.84 -24.08 -8.80
N ALA A 658 5.89 -25.41 -8.76
CA ALA A 658 5.58 -26.26 -9.91
C ALA A 658 4.09 -26.20 -10.28
N GLU A 659 3.21 -26.09 -9.29
CA GLU A 659 1.76 -25.87 -9.52
C GLU A 659 1.47 -24.48 -10.10
N TRP A 660 2.18 -23.44 -9.66
CA TRP A 660 2.09 -22.10 -10.27
C TRP A 660 2.56 -22.14 -11.74
N VAL A 661 3.64 -22.85 -12.02
CA VAL A 661 4.15 -23.08 -13.38
C VAL A 661 3.12 -23.81 -14.25
N ALA A 662 2.46 -24.84 -13.71
CA ALA A 662 1.44 -25.59 -14.44
C ALA A 662 0.23 -24.71 -14.83
N LEU A 663 -0.17 -23.79 -13.96
CA LEU A 663 -1.35 -22.93 -14.15
C LEU A 663 -1.06 -21.65 -14.95
N TYR A 664 0.09 -21.02 -14.74
CA TYR A 664 0.40 -19.69 -15.31
C TYR A 664 1.55 -19.70 -16.30
N GLY A 665 2.47 -20.66 -16.17
CA GLY A 665 3.65 -20.76 -17.00
C GLY A 665 3.54 -21.78 -18.13
N THR A 666 2.41 -22.48 -18.28
CA THR A 666 2.21 -23.51 -19.30
C THR A 666 1.04 -23.12 -20.20
N LEU A 667 1.30 -22.99 -21.50
CA LEU A 667 0.26 -22.67 -22.47
C LEU A 667 -0.55 -23.92 -22.83
N GLY A 668 -1.87 -23.87 -22.62
CA GLY A 668 -2.82 -24.82 -23.17
C GLY A 668 -3.20 -24.48 -24.62
N ASP A 669 -3.80 -25.43 -25.34
CA ASP A 669 -4.12 -25.27 -26.76
C ASP A 669 -5.14 -24.15 -27.03
N GLU A 670 -6.11 -23.97 -26.15
CA GLU A 670 -7.07 -22.87 -26.20
C GLU A 670 -6.36 -21.51 -26.13
N ARG A 671 -5.42 -21.37 -25.19
CA ARG A 671 -4.64 -20.15 -25.03
C ARG A 671 -3.75 -19.89 -26.25
N ARG A 672 -3.12 -20.92 -26.82
CA ARG A 672 -2.35 -20.78 -28.08
C ARG A 672 -3.23 -20.23 -29.19
N GLU A 673 -4.46 -20.71 -29.31
CA GLU A 673 -5.38 -20.25 -30.35
C GLU A 673 -5.89 -18.82 -30.11
N GLU A 674 -6.11 -18.42 -28.86
CA GLU A 674 -6.37 -17.02 -28.50
C GLU A 674 -5.22 -16.10 -28.92
N LEU A 675 -3.98 -16.48 -28.60
CA LEU A 675 -2.80 -15.70 -28.96
C LEU A 675 -2.66 -15.58 -30.48
N ARG A 676 -2.92 -16.66 -31.24
CA ARG A 676 -2.92 -16.61 -32.71
C ARG A 676 -3.99 -15.67 -33.27
N ARG A 677 -5.20 -15.68 -32.69
CA ARG A 677 -6.27 -14.74 -33.08
C ARG A 677 -5.88 -13.30 -32.79
N ASP A 678 -5.27 -13.04 -31.64
CA ASP A 678 -4.80 -11.70 -31.28
C ASP A 678 -3.69 -11.20 -32.21
N ILE A 679 -2.69 -12.06 -32.51
CA ILE A 679 -1.64 -11.77 -33.51
C ILE A 679 -2.23 -11.48 -34.89
N ALA A 680 -3.30 -12.17 -35.27
CA ALA A 680 -4.01 -11.92 -36.52
C ALA A 680 -4.69 -10.54 -36.53
N GLY A 681 -5.11 -10.04 -35.37
CA GLY A 681 -5.73 -8.72 -35.18
C GLY A 681 -4.75 -7.54 -35.04
N PHE A 682 -3.44 -7.78 -34.92
CA PHE A 682 -2.48 -6.69 -34.79
C PHE A 682 -2.50 -5.75 -36.00
N PRO A 683 -2.56 -4.42 -35.79
CA PRO A 683 -2.58 -3.44 -36.88
C PRO A 683 -1.27 -3.45 -37.69
N ARG A 684 -0.16 -3.89 -37.06
CA ARG A 684 1.14 -4.10 -37.68
C ARG A 684 1.88 -5.21 -36.93
N ARG A 685 2.79 -5.91 -37.61
CA ARG A 685 3.63 -6.97 -37.03
C ARG A 685 5.09 -6.48 -36.98
N PRO A 686 5.55 -5.88 -35.86
CA PRO A 686 6.94 -5.47 -35.73
C PRO A 686 7.89 -6.67 -35.91
N LEU A 687 8.91 -6.53 -36.75
CA LEU A 687 9.95 -7.56 -36.90
C LEU A 687 10.89 -7.51 -35.69
N LEU A 688 11.11 -8.64 -35.04
CA LEU A 688 12.03 -8.77 -33.90
C LEU A 688 13.31 -9.50 -34.33
N SER A 689 14.48 -8.88 -34.12
CA SER A 689 15.78 -9.50 -34.38
C SER A 689 16.38 -10.02 -33.08
N ILE A 690 16.42 -11.34 -32.91
CA ILE A 690 17.02 -11.97 -31.74
C ILE A 690 18.54 -12.02 -31.95
N LEU A 691 19.31 -11.43 -31.04
CA LEU A 691 20.77 -11.39 -31.09
C LEU A 691 21.32 -12.53 -30.24
N LEU A 692 22.05 -13.45 -30.88
CA LEU A 692 22.57 -14.65 -30.24
C LEU A 692 24.09 -14.77 -30.42
N PRO A 693 24.91 -14.29 -29.47
CA PRO A 693 26.34 -14.58 -29.44
C PRO A 693 26.59 -16.02 -28.96
N THR A 694 27.49 -16.76 -29.60
CA THR A 694 27.84 -18.13 -29.23
C THR A 694 29.35 -18.38 -29.35
N HIS A 695 29.93 -19.11 -28.40
CA HIS A 695 31.33 -19.54 -28.43
C HIS A 695 31.49 -20.88 -27.71
N ASN A 696 31.94 -21.92 -28.41
CA ASN A 696 32.17 -23.26 -27.86
C ASN A 696 30.99 -23.81 -27.04
N SER A 697 29.79 -23.49 -27.49
CA SER A 697 28.55 -23.84 -26.84
C SER A 697 28.31 -25.35 -26.87
N ALA A 698 27.91 -25.92 -25.73
CA ALA A 698 27.53 -27.31 -25.69
C ALA A 698 26.33 -27.56 -26.60
N GLU A 699 26.45 -28.52 -27.52
CA GLU A 699 25.45 -28.82 -28.55
C GLU A 699 24.03 -28.93 -27.99
N ARG A 700 23.87 -29.60 -26.84
CA ARG A 700 22.57 -29.78 -26.19
C ARG A 700 21.87 -28.46 -25.89
N TRP A 701 22.59 -27.47 -25.34
CA TRP A 701 22.00 -26.19 -24.94
C TRP A 701 21.77 -25.29 -26.15
N LEU A 702 22.73 -25.26 -27.07
CA LEU A 702 22.58 -24.51 -28.32
C LEU A 702 21.36 -24.97 -29.11
N ARG A 703 21.14 -26.28 -29.25
CA ARG A 703 19.93 -26.81 -29.92
C ARG A 703 18.64 -26.38 -29.23
N ARG A 704 18.57 -26.48 -27.89
CA ARG A 704 17.39 -26.05 -27.12
C ARG A 704 17.10 -24.55 -27.30
N CYS A 705 18.13 -23.72 -27.23
CA CYS A 705 18.04 -22.28 -27.49
C CYS A 705 17.45 -22.01 -28.88
N LEU A 706 18.03 -22.60 -29.93
CA LEU A 706 17.57 -22.44 -31.31
C LEU A 706 16.13 -22.94 -31.55
N ASP A 707 15.77 -24.08 -30.94
CA ASP A 707 14.41 -24.62 -31.01
C ASP A 707 13.40 -23.72 -30.30
N SER A 708 13.76 -23.09 -29.17
CA SER A 708 12.88 -22.16 -28.44
C SER A 708 12.51 -20.92 -29.26
N VAL A 709 13.45 -20.43 -30.09
CA VAL A 709 13.20 -19.32 -31.03
C VAL A 709 12.34 -19.80 -32.20
N ARG A 710 12.62 -20.98 -32.77
CA ARG A 710 11.82 -21.56 -33.86
C ARG A 710 10.37 -21.83 -33.45
N GLY A 711 10.16 -22.19 -32.19
CA GLY A 711 8.86 -22.50 -31.60
C GLY A 711 7.98 -21.30 -31.24
N GLN A 712 8.44 -20.06 -31.45
CA GLN A 712 7.68 -18.87 -31.09
C GLN A 712 6.34 -18.77 -31.85
N LEU A 713 5.25 -18.48 -31.12
CA LEU A 713 3.92 -18.27 -31.70
C LEU A 713 3.85 -17.02 -32.57
N TYR A 714 4.62 -15.99 -32.21
CA TYR A 714 4.72 -14.77 -33.00
C TYR A 714 5.58 -15.04 -34.25
N PRO A 715 5.10 -14.77 -35.48
CA PRO A 715 5.78 -15.23 -36.69
C PRO A 715 6.86 -14.28 -37.24
N ALA A 716 6.80 -12.99 -36.88
CA ALA A 716 7.65 -11.95 -37.47
C ALA A 716 8.94 -11.75 -36.67
N TRP A 717 9.86 -12.71 -36.81
CA TRP A 717 11.18 -12.65 -36.18
C TRP A 717 12.28 -13.09 -37.13
N GLU A 718 13.52 -12.76 -36.78
CA GLU A 718 14.74 -13.30 -37.35
C GLU A 718 15.76 -13.55 -36.26
N LEU A 719 16.58 -14.59 -36.42
CA LEU A 719 17.61 -14.94 -35.45
C LEU A 719 18.98 -14.60 -36.03
N CYS A 720 19.68 -13.68 -35.38
CA CYS A 720 20.97 -13.15 -35.79
C CYS A 720 22.05 -13.75 -34.88
N VAL A 721 22.70 -14.80 -35.36
CA VAL A 721 23.73 -15.53 -34.61
C VAL A 721 25.12 -15.03 -34.96
N ALA A 722 25.97 -14.83 -33.95
CA ALA A 722 27.39 -14.58 -34.13
C ALA A 722 28.20 -15.69 -33.45
N ASP A 723 28.79 -16.58 -34.25
CA ASP A 723 29.78 -17.56 -33.76
C ASP A 723 31.12 -16.85 -33.58
N ASP A 724 31.52 -16.68 -32.32
CA ASP A 724 32.69 -15.93 -31.90
C ASP A 724 33.96 -16.79 -31.95
N ALA A 725 34.22 -17.36 -33.12
CA ALA A 725 35.35 -18.24 -33.40
C ALA A 725 35.39 -19.49 -32.50
N SER A 726 34.29 -20.25 -32.44
CA SER A 726 34.27 -21.57 -31.78
C SER A 726 35.33 -22.49 -32.38
N SER A 727 36.10 -23.14 -31.52
CA SER A 727 37.07 -24.18 -31.88
C SER A 727 36.41 -25.54 -32.10
N GLU A 728 35.26 -25.77 -31.46
CA GLU A 728 34.51 -27.02 -31.58
C GLU A 728 33.75 -27.09 -32.92
N PRO A 729 34.04 -28.08 -33.81
CA PRO A 729 33.38 -28.19 -35.11
C PRO A 729 31.86 -28.41 -35.02
N THR A 730 31.40 -28.93 -33.88
CA THR A 730 29.98 -29.22 -33.59
C THR A 730 29.12 -27.96 -33.59
N VAL A 731 29.61 -26.84 -33.06
CA VAL A 731 28.86 -25.56 -33.04
C VAL A 731 28.52 -25.12 -34.46
N ARG A 732 29.52 -25.09 -35.35
CA ARG A 732 29.30 -24.73 -36.76
C ARG A 732 28.35 -25.70 -37.45
N ALA A 733 28.49 -27.01 -37.20
CA ALA A 733 27.60 -28.01 -37.78
C ALA A 733 26.13 -27.80 -37.36
N VAL A 734 25.87 -27.55 -36.07
CA VAL A 734 24.54 -27.23 -35.55
C VAL A 734 23.98 -25.96 -36.18
N LEU A 735 24.79 -24.89 -36.28
CA LEU A 735 24.33 -23.63 -36.86
C LEU A 735 23.97 -23.75 -38.35
N GLU A 736 24.76 -24.50 -39.14
CA GLU A 736 24.43 -24.74 -40.55
C GLU A 736 23.20 -25.64 -40.72
N GLU A 737 23.01 -26.62 -39.83
CA GLU A 737 21.79 -27.44 -39.80
C GLU A 737 20.55 -26.56 -39.57
N TYR A 738 20.55 -25.72 -38.54
CA TYR A 738 19.40 -24.87 -38.22
C TYR A 738 19.13 -23.79 -39.27
N ARG A 739 20.20 -23.25 -39.86
CA ARG A 739 20.09 -22.32 -41.00
C ARG A 739 19.43 -22.99 -42.22
N ALA A 740 19.66 -24.28 -42.44
CA ALA A 740 18.97 -25.03 -43.49
C ALA A 740 17.50 -25.33 -43.14
N LEU A 741 17.17 -25.45 -41.84
CA LEU A 741 15.81 -25.70 -41.35
C LEU A 741 14.91 -24.45 -41.37
N ASP A 742 15.47 -23.26 -41.14
CA ASP A 742 14.71 -22.01 -41.10
C ASP A 742 15.52 -20.84 -41.69
N ALA A 743 15.04 -20.31 -42.82
CA ALA A 743 15.70 -19.22 -43.54
C ALA A 743 15.76 -17.89 -42.77
N ARG A 744 15.01 -17.76 -41.66
CA ARG A 744 15.07 -16.60 -40.76
C ARG A 744 16.32 -16.60 -39.87
N ILE A 745 17.08 -17.69 -39.83
CA ILE A 745 18.31 -17.81 -39.06
C ILE A 745 19.50 -17.35 -39.91
N LYS A 746 20.16 -16.30 -39.47
CA LYS A 746 21.35 -15.69 -40.08
C LYS A 746 22.55 -15.93 -39.18
N VAL A 747 23.69 -16.28 -39.76
CA VAL A 747 24.91 -16.60 -38.97
C VAL A 747 26.11 -15.82 -39.51
N ALA A 748 26.81 -15.14 -38.61
CA ALA A 748 28.12 -14.55 -38.86
C ALA A 748 29.21 -15.38 -38.15
N TYR A 749 30.19 -15.87 -38.92
CA TYR A 749 31.35 -16.57 -38.38
C TYR A 749 32.51 -15.61 -38.22
N ARG A 750 32.88 -15.31 -36.97
CA ARG A 750 33.98 -14.41 -36.66
C ARG A 750 35.31 -15.14 -36.81
N GLY A 751 36.32 -14.45 -37.35
CA GLY A 751 37.67 -15.02 -37.54
C GLY A 751 38.53 -15.06 -36.27
N GLN A 752 38.11 -14.38 -35.21
CA GLN A 752 38.79 -14.31 -33.92
C GLN A 752 37.76 -14.14 -32.79
N ASN A 753 38.05 -14.73 -31.63
CA ASN A 753 37.24 -14.57 -30.42
C ASN A 753 37.34 -13.12 -29.94
N GLY A 754 36.21 -12.42 -29.91
CA GLY A 754 36.08 -11.03 -29.49
C GLY A 754 35.31 -10.85 -28.17
N HIS A 755 34.96 -11.96 -27.52
CA HIS A 755 34.07 -12.05 -26.36
C HIS A 755 32.67 -11.46 -26.61
N ILE A 756 31.83 -11.55 -25.58
CA ILE A 756 30.39 -11.30 -25.67
C ILE A 756 30.04 -9.98 -26.35
N SER A 757 30.65 -8.85 -25.95
CA SER A 757 30.29 -7.55 -26.53
C SER A 757 30.52 -7.46 -28.04
N ARG A 758 31.65 -7.98 -28.55
CA ARG A 758 31.94 -7.93 -29.99
C ARG A 758 31.11 -8.96 -30.75
N ALA A 759 30.86 -10.13 -30.16
CA ALA A 759 29.99 -11.15 -30.73
C ALA A 759 28.55 -10.60 -30.88
N THR A 760 27.98 -10.03 -29.83
CA THR A 760 26.63 -9.44 -29.86
C THR A 760 26.54 -8.27 -30.84
N ASN A 761 27.59 -7.45 -30.98
CA ASN A 761 27.64 -6.42 -32.03
C ASN A 761 27.63 -7.02 -33.45
N SER A 762 28.34 -8.12 -33.71
CA SER A 762 28.25 -8.81 -35.01
C SER A 762 26.86 -9.40 -35.27
N ALA A 763 26.17 -9.88 -34.24
CA ALA A 763 24.76 -10.24 -34.34
C ALA A 763 23.88 -9.01 -34.67
N LEU A 764 24.12 -7.86 -34.02
CA LEU A 764 23.42 -6.61 -34.27
C LEU A 764 23.63 -6.05 -35.69
N GLU A 765 24.77 -6.35 -36.32
CA GLU A 765 25.04 -6.02 -37.74
C GLU A 765 24.13 -6.80 -38.70
N LEU A 766 23.74 -8.03 -38.36
CA LEU A 766 22.80 -8.85 -39.15
C LEU A 766 21.33 -8.44 -38.96
N ALA A 767 21.03 -7.74 -37.87
CA ALA A 767 19.68 -7.38 -37.46
C ALA A 767 19.03 -6.35 -38.41
N THR A 768 17.78 -6.60 -38.78
CA THR A 768 16.94 -5.76 -39.65
C THR A 768 15.57 -5.47 -39.04
N GLY A 769 15.26 -6.07 -37.89
CA GLY A 769 14.05 -5.85 -37.12
C GLY A 769 14.00 -4.50 -36.43
N GLU A 770 12.79 -4.08 -36.09
CA GLU A 770 12.51 -2.84 -35.37
C GLU A 770 13.10 -2.87 -33.95
N PHE A 771 13.11 -4.05 -33.33
CA PHE A 771 13.70 -4.28 -32.01
C PHE A 771 14.73 -5.41 -32.06
N ALA A 772 15.86 -5.18 -31.39
CA ALA A 772 16.88 -6.16 -31.11
C ALA A 772 16.60 -6.79 -29.74
N VAL A 773 16.40 -8.10 -29.72
CA VAL A 773 16.06 -8.89 -28.53
C VAL A 773 17.29 -9.69 -28.12
N LEU A 774 17.70 -9.62 -26.86
CA LEU A 774 18.88 -10.35 -26.38
C LEU A 774 18.49 -11.77 -25.95
N LEU A 775 19.34 -12.73 -26.31
CA LEU A 775 19.23 -14.13 -25.92
C LEU A 775 20.63 -14.74 -25.79
N ASP A 776 20.89 -15.42 -24.68
CA ASP A 776 22.11 -16.19 -24.52
C ASP A 776 21.94 -17.61 -25.10
N HIS A 777 23.04 -18.13 -25.63
CA HIS A 777 23.14 -19.43 -26.31
C HIS A 777 22.81 -20.67 -25.46
N ASP A 778 22.74 -20.51 -24.14
CA ASP A 778 22.39 -21.53 -23.15
C ASP A 778 21.05 -21.27 -22.44
N ASP A 779 20.30 -20.27 -22.89
CA ASP A 779 18.94 -19.94 -22.43
C ASP A 779 17.86 -20.36 -23.46
N GLU A 780 16.60 -20.34 -23.02
CA GLU A 780 15.42 -20.66 -23.82
C GLU A 780 14.33 -19.61 -23.63
N LEU A 781 13.62 -19.25 -24.71
CA LEU A 781 12.44 -18.38 -24.65
C LEU A 781 11.16 -19.19 -24.44
N ALA A 782 10.22 -18.65 -23.66
CA ALA A 782 8.85 -19.13 -23.59
C ALA A 782 8.15 -19.00 -24.95
N GLU A 783 7.27 -19.94 -25.30
CA GLU A 783 6.61 -20.05 -26.62
C GLU A 783 5.88 -18.76 -27.06
N ASP A 784 5.45 -17.93 -26.11
CA ASP A 784 4.74 -16.66 -26.30
C ASP A 784 5.59 -15.40 -26.01
N ALA A 785 6.90 -15.54 -25.74
CA ALA A 785 7.79 -14.43 -25.39
C ALA A 785 7.76 -13.31 -26.43
N LEU A 786 7.99 -13.64 -27.70
CA LEU A 786 8.01 -12.67 -28.79
C LEU A 786 6.63 -12.05 -29.07
N TYR A 787 5.54 -12.77 -28.74
CA TYR A 787 4.18 -12.21 -28.84
C TYR A 787 4.01 -11.06 -27.86
N TRP A 788 4.43 -11.22 -26.60
CA TRP A 788 4.27 -10.18 -25.59
C TRP A 788 5.11 -8.95 -25.90
N VAL A 789 6.34 -9.14 -26.39
CA VAL A 789 7.19 -8.04 -26.87
C VAL A 789 6.51 -7.30 -28.03
N ALA A 790 6.01 -8.03 -29.03
CA ALA A 790 5.33 -7.44 -30.18
C ALA A 790 4.05 -6.69 -29.78
N ARG A 791 3.27 -7.25 -28.85
CA ARG A 791 2.06 -6.61 -28.30
C ARG A 791 2.38 -5.29 -27.63
N GLU A 792 3.44 -5.26 -26.80
CA GLU A 792 3.87 -4.05 -26.11
C GLU A 792 4.30 -2.95 -27.11
N ILE A 793 4.98 -3.33 -28.19
CA ILE A 793 5.37 -2.41 -29.28
C ILE A 793 4.16 -1.86 -30.06
N VAL A 794 3.13 -2.69 -30.24
CA VAL A 794 1.88 -2.29 -30.90
C VAL A 794 1.09 -1.32 -30.02
N GLU A 795 0.97 -1.61 -28.73
CA GLU A 795 0.22 -0.79 -27.77
C GLU A 795 0.96 0.51 -27.42
N PHE A 796 2.30 0.46 -27.37
CA PHE A 796 3.17 1.60 -27.06
C PHE A 796 4.21 1.82 -28.16
N PRO A 797 3.84 2.45 -29.29
CA PRO A 797 4.76 2.71 -30.40
C PRO A 797 5.99 3.55 -30.03
N SER A 798 5.94 4.29 -28.91
CA SER A 798 7.05 5.08 -28.36
C SER A 798 8.05 4.26 -27.53
N ALA A 799 7.82 2.95 -27.33
CA ALA A 799 8.72 2.11 -26.55
C ALA A 799 10.14 2.14 -27.13
N MET A 800 11.14 2.17 -26.24
CA MET A 800 12.57 2.20 -26.58
C MET A 800 13.31 1.02 -25.96
N LEU A 801 12.86 0.60 -24.77
CA LEU A 801 13.37 -0.54 -24.01
C LEU A 801 12.20 -1.32 -23.44
N ILE A 802 12.21 -2.63 -23.62
CA ILE A 802 11.21 -3.56 -23.08
C ILE A 802 11.98 -4.67 -22.35
N TYR A 803 11.56 -5.04 -21.16
CA TYR A 803 12.14 -6.15 -20.41
C TYR A 803 11.06 -7.00 -19.72
N SER A 804 11.35 -8.27 -19.48
CA SER A 804 10.44 -9.21 -18.83
C SER A 804 10.98 -9.73 -17.50
N ASP A 805 10.13 -10.41 -16.73
CA ASP A 805 10.58 -11.31 -15.67
C ASP A 805 11.34 -12.51 -16.27
N GLU A 806 12.09 -13.23 -15.44
CA GLU A 806 12.86 -14.41 -15.85
C GLU A 806 12.79 -15.51 -14.79
N ASP A 807 13.22 -16.71 -15.15
CA ASP A 807 13.36 -17.84 -14.23
C ASP A 807 14.51 -18.75 -14.68
N LYS A 808 15.06 -19.53 -13.74
CA LYS A 808 16.13 -20.47 -14.00
C LYS A 808 15.57 -21.85 -14.31
N VAL A 809 16.09 -22.46 -15.37
CA VAL A 809 15.79 -23.82 -15.76
C VAL A 809 17.01 -24.70 -15.48
N ASN A 810 16.82 -25.78 -14.73
CA ASN A 810 17.91 -26.72 -14.45
C ASN A 810 18.16 -27.68 -15.63
N GLY A 811 19.19 -28.51 -15.52
CA GLY A 811 19.57 -29.47 -16.57
C GLY A 811 18.52 -30.54 -16.91
N SER A 812 17.43 -30.64 -16.14
CA SER A 812 16.28 -31.52 -16.40
C SER A 812 15.08 -30.79 -17.02
N GLY A 813 15.21 -29.50 -17.32
CA GLY A 813 14.11 -28.69 -17.87
C GLY A 813 13.13 -28.17 -16.81
N ILE A 814 13.48 -28.28 -15.51
CA ILE A 814 12.60 -27.87 -14.42
C ILE A 814 12.96 -26.45 -13.97
N ARG A 815 11.94 -25.59 -13.90
CA ARG A 815 11.96 -24.22 -13.40
C ARG A 815 12.07 -24.15 -11.87
N PHE A 816 12.90 -23.27 -11.30
CA PHE A 816 13.16 -23.31 -9.84
C PHE A 816 13.58 -22.02 -9.10
N ASP A 817 13.86 -20.90 -9.77
CA ASP A 817 14.36 -19.68 -9.11
C ASP A 817 13.89 -18.42 -9.86
N PRO A 818 12.59 -18.09 -9.79
CA PRO A 818 12.02 -17.00 -10.56
C PRO A 818 12.49 -15.64 -10.03
N TYR A 819 12.84 -14.76 -10.96
CA TYR A 819 13.14 -13.36 -10.67
C TYR A 819 12.05 -12.45 -11.25
N PHE A 820 11.06 -12.13 -10.40
CA PHE A 820 10.03 -11.14 -10.69
C PHE A 820 10.57 -9.72 -10.46
N LYS A 821 10.69 -8.96 -11.54
CA LYS A 821 11.24 -7.60 -11.58
C LYS A 821 10.11 -6.58 -11.34
N PRO A 822 10.41 -5.40 -10.77
CA PRO A 822 9.43 -4.33 -10.68
C PRO A 822 9.26 -3.62 -12.02
N ASP A 823 8.20 -2.81 -12.14
CA ASP A 823 8.10 -1.78 -13.17
C ASP A 823 9.29 -0.79 -13.09
N TRP A 824 9.46 0.00 -14.14
CA TRP A 824 10.65 0.85 -14.35
C TRP A 824 11.12 1.54 -13.06
N ASN A 825 12.31 1.15 -12.62
CA ASN A 825 12.94 1.67 -11.41
C ASN A 825 14.38 2.07 -11.73
N PRO A 826 14.64 3.37 -12.00
CA PRO A 826 15.96 3.85 -12.38
C PRO A 826 16.99 3.66 -11.26
N GLU A 827 16.56 3.71 -9.99
CA GLU A 827 17.44 3.49 -8.84
C GLU A 827 17.84 2.02 -8.72
N LEU A 828 16.92 1.09 -9.01
CA LEU A 828 17.24 -0.33 -9.05
C LEU A 828 18.22 -0.64 -10.17
N LEU A 829 17.95 -0.13 -11.39
CA LEU A 829 18.87 -0.32 -12.51
C LEU A 829 20.26 0.25 -12.20
N ARG A 830 20.38 1.39 -11.51
CA ARG A 830 21.70 1.93 -11.12
C ARG A 830 22.41 1.12 -10.05
N ALA A 831 21.66 0.44 -9.18
CA ALA A 831 22.21 -0.34 -8.08
C ALA A 831 22.58 -1.77 -8.48
N GLN A 832 21.81 -2.39 -9.38
CA GLN A 832 22.02 -3.75 -9.87
C GLN A 832 21.44 -3.93 -11.28
N ASN A 833 21.99 -4.88 -12.04
CA ASN A 833 21.40 -5.25 -13.31
C ASN A 833 20.05 -5.95 -13.08
N CYS A 834 18.96 -5.28 -13.45
CA CYS A 834 17.60 -5.84 -13.45
C CYS A 834 17.03 -5.99 -14.87
N ILE A 835 17.80 -5.62 -15.91
CA ILE A 835 17.41 -5.67 -17.32
C ILE A 835 18.46 -6.51 -18.07
N SER A 836 18.24 -7.82 -18.01
CA SER A 836 19.04 -8.89 -18.60
C SER A 836 18.28 -9.51 -19.79
N HIS A 837 18.14 -10.84 -19.82
CA HIS A 837 17.39 -11.59 -20.82
C HIS A 837 16.00 -11.95 -20.24
N LEU A 838 14.89 -11.75 -20.94
CA LEU A 838 14.73 -11.16 -22.24
C LEU A 838 14.67 -9.61 -22.15
N GLY A 839 15.64 -8.96 -22.78
CA GLY A 839 15.71 -7.52 -22.97
C GLY A 839 15.58 -7.17 -24.46
N ALA A 840 14.63 -6.31 -24.81
CA ALA A 840 14.36 -5.88 -26.18
C ALA A 840 14.55 -4.36 -26.32
N PHE A 841 15.43 -3.98 -27.23
CA PHE A 841 15.88 -2.60 -27.43
C PHE A 841 15.50 -2.15 -28.83
N ARG A 842 14.99 -0.92 -28.99
CA ARG A 842 14.75 -0.38 -30.33
C ARG A 842 16.07 -0.37 -31.11
N THR A 843 16.12 -1.07 -32.25
CA THR A 843 17.37 -1.39 -32.96
C THR A 843 18.14 -0.13 -33.34
N GLU A 844 17.44 0.89 -33.83
CA GLU A 844 18.04 2.18 -34.21
C GLU A 844 18.65 2.91 -33.00
N ALA A 845 17.98 2.86 -31.85
CA ALA A 845 18.45 3.47 -30.62
C ALA A 845 19.70 2.76 -30.08
N LEU A 846 19.69 1.42 -30.10
CA LEU A 846 20.84 0.59 -29.73
C LEU A 846 22.06 0.90 -30.61
N ARG A 847 21.87 1.08 -31.92
CA ARG A 847 22.92 1.51 -32.85
C ARG A 847 23.38 2.94 -32.56
N ALA A 848 22.46 3.86 -32.27
CA ALA A 848 22.77 5.26 -32.00
C ALA A 848 23.60 5.47 -30.72
N ILE A 849 23.51 4.55 -29.75
CA ILE A 849 24.39 4.55 -28.57
C ILE A 849 25.72 3.79 -28.80
N GLY A 850 25.96 3.25 -29.99
CA GLY A 850 27.19 2.54 -30.36
C GLY A 850 27.22 1.06 -30.03
N GLY A 851 26.06 0.42 -29.79
CA GLY A 851 25.97 -1.01 -29.46
C GLY A 851 26.61 -1.35 -28.12
N PHE A 852 27.18 -2.55 -28.02
CA PHE A 852 27.81 -3.12 -26.83
C PHE A 852 29.29 -2.74 -26.74
N ARG A 853 29.74 -2.21 -25.60
CA ARG A 853 31.13 -1.76 -25.45
C ARG A 853 32.06 -2.92 -25.07
N ALA A 854 33.21 -3.00 -25.73
CA ALA A 854 34.29 -3.91 -25.32
C ALA A 854 34.90 -3.45 -23.99
N GLY A 855 35.32 -4.39 -23.14
CA GLY A 855 35.82 -4.15 -21.78
C GLY A 855 34.73 -4.17 -20.70
N LEU A 856 33.48 -4.43 -21.07
CA LEU A 856 32.33 -4.60 -20.17
C LEU A 856 31.75 -6.02 -20.26
N GLU A 857 32.58 -7.00 -20.63
CA GLU A 857 32.19 -8.40 -20.68
C GLU A 857 31.69 -8.86 -19.30
N GLY A 858 30.45 -9.33 -19.23
CA GLY A 858 29.75 -9.69 -17.98
C GLY A 858 28.80 -8.61 -17.45
N ALA A 859 28.78 -7.41 -18.04
CA ALA A 859 27.84 -6.33 -17.72
C ALA A 859 27.41 -5.53 -18.96
N GLN A 860 27.56 -6.10 -20.15
CA GLN A 860 27.35 -5.44 -21.44
C GLN A 860 25.87 -5.08 -21.70
N ASP A 861 24.97 -5.93 -21.23
CA ASP A 861 23.52 -5.74 -21.22
C ASP A 861 23.12 -4.61 -20.26
N TRP A 862 23.69 -4.63 -19.05
CA TRP A 862 23.48 -3.58 -18.05
C TRP A 862 23.94 -2.21 -18.53
N ASP A 863 25.12 -2.16 -19.16
CA ASP A 863 25.68 -0.96 -19.78
C ASP A 863 24.75 -0.36 -20.84
N VAL A 864 24.24 -1.20 -21.74
CA VAL A 864 23.30 -0.78 -22.78
C VAL A 864 22.01 -0.26 -22.15
N ALA A 865 21.44 -0.97 -21.18
CA ALA A 865 20.22 -0.55 -20.49
C ALA A 865 20.39 0.81 -19.81
N LEU A 866 21.51 1.03 -19.10
CA LEU A 866 21.83 2.31 -18.46
C LEU A 866 21.92 3.44 -19.50
N ARG A 867 22.75 3.28 -20.53
CA ARG A 867 22.97 4.32 -21.55
C ARG A 867 21.72 4.65 -22.35
N LEU A 868 20.87 3.66 -22.62
CA LEU A 868 19.63 3.87 -23.34
C LEU A 868 18.59 4.56 -22.44
N SER A 869 18.51 4.17 -21.17
CA SER A 869 17.58 4.77 -20.20
C SER A 869 17.83 6.26 -19.95
N GLU A 870 19.08 6.72 -20.09
CA GLU A 870 19.43 8.15 -20.00
C GLU A 870 18.99 8.97 -21.23
N ARG A 871 18.55 8.31 -22.30
CA ARG A 871 18.19 8.94 -23.59
C ARG A 871 16.72 8.79 -23.94
N CYS A 872 15.91 8.20 -23.07
CA CYS A 872 14.48 8.05 -23.30
C CYS A 872 13.68 8.43 -22.05
N GLU A 873 12.47 8.94 -22.26
CA GLU A 873 11.55 9.23 -21.17
C GLU A 873 11.16 7.94 -20.43
N PRO A 874 10.89 7.99 -19.11
CA PRO A 874 10.51 6.83 -18.32
C PRO A 874 9.38 5.99 -18.93
N GLU A 875 8.41 6.62 -19.59
CA GLU A 875 7.26 5.96 -20.20
C GLU A 875 7.63 5.10 -21.42
N ALA A 876 8.79 5.39 -22.04
CA ALA A 876 9.32 4.62 -23.16
C ALA A 876 10.05 3.33 -22.70
N ILE A 877 10.21 3.12 -21.40
CA ILE A 877 10.77 1.91 -20.80
C ILE A 877 9.61 1.07 -20.28
N ARG A 878 9.46 -0.14 -20.82
CA ARG A 878 8.29 -1.00 -20.60
C ARG A 878 8.71 -2.28 -19.90
N HIS A 879 7.91 -2.68 -18.92
CA HIS A 879 8.06 -3.94 -18.22
C HIS A 879 6.90 -4.87 -18.58
N ILE A 880 7.22 -6.10 -18.94
CA ILE A 880 6.24 -7.17 -19.14
C ILE A 880 6.32 -8.08 -17.90
N PRO A 881 5.34 -8.03 -16.97
CA PRO A 881 5.37 -8.79 -15.71
C PRO A 881 5.02 -10.27 -15.94
N ARG A 882 5.86 -10.96 -16.72
CA ARG A 882 5.76 -12.37 -17.13
C ARG A 882 7.15 -12.95 -17.25
N VAL A 883 7.30 -14.21 -16.83
CA VAL A 883 8.51 -15.02 -17.06
C VAL A 883 8.47 -15.46 -18.53
N LEU A 884 9.37 -14.90 -19.35
CA LEU A 884 9.39 -15.07 -20.81
C LEU A 884 10.71 -15.60 -21.34
#